data_AF-U1PQH4-F1
#
_entry.id   AF-U1PQH4-F1
#
_cell.length_a   1.000
_cell.length_b   1.000
_cell.length_c   1.000
_cell.angle_alpha   90.00
_cell.angle_beta   90.00
_cell.angle_gamma   90.00
#
_symmetry.space_group_name_H-M   'P 1'
#
loop_
_entity.id
_entity.type
_entity.pdbx_description
1 polymer ?
#
loop_
_entity_poly.entity_id
_entity_poly.type
_entity_poly.pdbx_seq_one_letter_code
_entity_poly.pdbx_strand_id
1 'polypeptide(L)'
;LADAGLDAYARDNLVGLLREQRSATGVLPTDETLVLERNRDESGSWRLIFHSMLGRRVHEPWAMAIRERVHRVLGIKPQVMAADDGIVLHIPPLEGRLPGAELAIFDPAEISALVRGRIDETALFAARFRECAARALLMPITRPGHRTPLWLQRVKAGQLLEAARQFQDFPISVEAARECLQEYYDLPALTDLMERLGSGRVRIVEAVTAEPSPFAHPLLFGYASTLLYQEDLPHAEHRARLLALDPKALNALLGDGGIAELLDDEVMAEVEAELQHLAPDRRVRADTEGIADLLRELGPLTLTELVERCTGVGDGGVSNAGGTGREGSGGVEDLSTAVRAAVDKLADAGRALRVTIGGREHWARIEDASDLLLALGTELPDWAAELVESTAADGTAVRTAAARSPLGNLVLRYARVHALIAPEQVAQRFGVGVSPAGAALSELVEDGSLVDLGEAGWVEAGVLSRMRNRSLARARAAIAPVAPRVLQRLVLERAGMGEAGSGVDTLAEALAGLEGVWLPAGLWESVVLPARVADYRPAMLDELIASGEVVWQARPHEESASSQKGSGQTAGGEWGSTASAGVDDVVALGEIAFFPTDSALAPVVGEALMRAEFQIPRNSGAEENGESATGEDTKDNAKELWRLVCEGAATGRSFEPVRRSLEPV
;
A
#
# COMPACT_ATOMS: atom_id res chain seq x y z
N LEU A 1 -33.04 -1.78 -33.86
CA LEU A 1 -32.87 -2.68 -32.70
C LEU A 1 -33.69 -3.97 -32.85
N ALA A 2 -35.01 -3.89 -33.08
CA ALA A 2 -35.81 -5.08 -33.39
C ALA A 2 -35.30 -5.83 -34.64
N ASP A 3 -35.02 -5.10 -35.72
CA ASP A 3 -34.45 -5.67 -36.96
C ASP A 3 -33.03 -6.24 -36.77
N ALA A 4 -32.34 -5.87 -35.68
CA ALA A 4 -31.04 -6.40 -35.30
C ALA A 4 -31.14 -7.65 -34.41
N GLY A 5 -32.36 -8.16 -34.16
CA GLY A 5 -32.59 -9.39 -33.40
C GLY A 5 -32.64 -9.21 -31.87
N LEU A 6 -32.67 -7.98 -31.35
CA LEU A 6 -32.76 -7.73 -29.90
C LEU A 6 -34.17 -7.97 -29.38
N ASP A 7 -34.28 -8.67 -28.25
CA ASP A 7 -35.54 -8.86 -27.53
C ASP A 7 -36.05 -7.54 -26.90
N ALA A 8 -37.25 -7.59 -26.32
CA ALA A 8 -37.88 -6.40 -25.74
C ALA A 8 -37.09 -5.81 -24.55
N TYR A 9 -36.56 -6.66 -23.66
CA TYR A 9 -35.81 -6.21 -22.48
C TYR A 9 -34.48 -5.57 -22.88
N ALA A 10 -33.72 -6.19 -23.78
CA ALA A 10 -32.47 -5.66 -24.28
C ALA A 10 -32.65 -4.31 -24.98
N ARG A 11 -33.75 -4.15 -25.72
CA ARG A 11 -34.11 -2.86 -26.34
C ARG A 11 -34.43 -1.79 -25.31
N ASP A 12 -35.27 -2.11 -24.33
CA ASP A 12 -35.70 -1.14 -23.32
C ASP A 12 -34.53 -0.71 -22.44
N ASN A 13 -33.67 -1.65 -22.04
CA ASN A 13 -32.44 -1.36 -21.30
C ASN A 13 -31.47 -0.49 -22.11
N LEU A 14 -31.22 -0.81 -23.37
CA LEU A 14 -30.32 -0.01 -24.22
C LEU A 14 -30.87 1.41 -24.41
N VAL A 15 -32.16 1.55 -24.68
CA VAL A 15 -32.79 2.87 -24.84
C VAL A 15 -32.77 3.64 -23.52
N GLY A 16 -33.01 2.97 -22.39
CA GLY A 16 -32.89 3.56 -21.05
C GLY A 16 -31.49 4.10 -20.79
N LEU A 17 -30.47 3.24 -20.96
CA LEU A 17 -29.06 3.59 -20.80
C LEU A 17 -28.65 4.81 -21.65
N LEU A 18 -29.04 4.83 -22.94
CA LEU A 18 -28.73 5.95 -23.83
C LEU A 18 -29.46 7.24 -23.43
N ARG A 19 -30.69 7.15 -22.90
CA ARG A 19 -31.42 8.32 -22.40
C ARG A 19 -30.77 8.87 -21.15
N GLU A 20 -30.38 8.02 -20.20
CA GLU A 20 -29.68 8.40 -18.99
C GLU A 20 -28.33 9.05 -19.31
N GLN A 21 -27.54 8.45 -20.20
CA GLN A 21 -26.25 9.00 -20.62
C GLN A 21 -26.42 10.39 -21.25
N ARG A 22 -27.41 10.54 -22.14
CA ARG A 22 -27.71 11.83 -22.77
C ARG A 22 -28.24 12.85 -21.75
N SER A 23 -28.98 12.42 -20.74
CA SER A 23 -29.44 13.29 -19.66
C SER A 23 -28.27 13.78 -18.80
N ALA A 24 -27.27 12.93 -18.54
CA ALA A 24 -26.11 13.26 -17.74
C ALA A 24 -25.12 14.19 -18.47
N THR A 25 -24.81 13.89 -19.75
CA THR A 25 -23.74 14.57 -20.50
C THR A 25 -24.26 15.49 -21.62
N GLY A 26 -25.57 15.56 -21.83
CA GLY A 26 -26.24 16.37 -22.87
C GLY A 26 -26.20 15.75 -24.27
N VAL A 27 -25.13 15.01 -24.60
CA VAL A 27 -24.92 14.37 -25.91
C VAL A 27 -24.45 12.93 -25.72
N LEU A 28 -24.62 12.11 -26.75
CA LEU A 28 -24.06 10.75 -26.75
C LEU A 28 -22.69 10.74 -27.43
N PRO A 29 -21.69 10.04 -26.87
CA PRO A 29 -20.45 9.75 -27.57
C PRO A 29 -20.71 8.95 -28.85
N THR A 30 -20.10 9.36 -29.95
CA THR A 30 -20.20 8.75 -31.29
C THR A 30 -18.84 8.82 -31.98
N ASP A 31 -18.74 8.31 -33.20
CA ASP A 31 -17.56 8.39 -34.06
C ASP A 31 -17.20 9.83 -34.51
N GLU A 32 -18.15 10.77 -34.42
CA GLU A 32 -17.96 12.19 -34.77
C GLU A 32 -18.06 13.14 -33.56
N THR A 33 -18.61 12.69 -32.43
CA THR A 33 -18.73 13.48 -31.21
C THR A 33 -18.10 12.74 -30.04
N LEU A 34 -16.98 13.24 -29.56
CA LEU A 34 -16.35 12.77 -28.33
C LEU A 34 -16.88 13.59 -27.14
N VAL A 35 -16.87 13.02 -25.95
CA VAL A 35 -17.32 13.72 -24.73
C VAL A 35 -16.19 13.77 -23.73
N LEU A 36 -15.85 14.98 -23.27
CA LEU A 36 -15.00 15.20 -22.11
C LEU A 36 -15.89 15.47 -20.90
N GLU A 37 -16.13 14.43 -20.12
CA GLU A 37 -16.85 14.53 -18.86
C GLU A 37 -15.89 14.92 -17.72
N ARG A 38 -16.34 15.82 -16.85
CA ARG A 38 -15.63 16.24 -15.64
C ARG A 38 -16.49 15.98 -14.43
N ASN A 39 -15.96 15.21 -13.51
CA ASN A 39 -16.59 14.91 -12.24
C ASN A 39 -15.59 15.14 -11.10
N ARG A 40 -16.06 15.59 -9.93
CA ARG A 40 -15.26 15.63 -8.70
C ARG A 40 -15.53 14.40 -7.86
N ASP A 41 -14.49 13.84 -7.27
CA ASP A 41 -14.66 12.83 -6.24
C ASP A 41 -14.88 13.45 -4.85
N GLU A 42 -15.20 12.60 -3.87
CA GLU A 42 -15.45 13.02 -2.48
C GLU A 42 -14.23 13.69 -1.83
N SER A 43 -13.02 13.42 -2.33
CA SER A 43 -11.78 14.05 -1.86
C SER A 43 -11.54 15.44 -2.46
N GLY A 44 -12.40 15.87 -3.40
CA GLY A 44 -12.24 17.10 -4.16
C GLY A 44 -11.27 16.99 -5.34
N SER A 45 -10.76 15.79 -5.64
CA SER A 45 -9.93 15.55 -6.82
C SER A 45 -10.82 15.49 -8.08
N TRP A 46 -10.21 15.79 -9.22
CA TRP A 46 -10.89 15.86 -10.50
C TRP A 46 -10.69 14.58 -11.31
N ARG A 47 -11.79 14.08 -11.86
CA ARG A 47 -11.82 13.01 -12.87
C ARG A 47 -12.15 13.64 -14.22
N LEU A 48 -11.24 13.52 -15.18
CA LEU A 48 -11.46 13.89 -16.57
C LEU A 48 -11.62 12.60 -17.37
N ILE A 49 -12.80 12.41 -17.96
CA ILE A 49 -13.18 11.17 -18.63
C ILE A 49 -13.48 11.50 -20.09
N PHE A 50 -12.63 10.99 -20.99
CA PHE A 50 -12.83 11.09 -22.43
C PHE A 50 -13.58 9.87 -22.92
N HIS A 51 -14.83 10.03 -23.31
CA HIS A 51 -15.65 8.99 -23.93
C HIS A 51 -15.41 8.96 -25.45
N SER A 52 -15.00 7.81 -25.97
CA SER A 52 -14.61 7.62 -27.38
C SER A 52 -14.75 6.14 -27.77
N MET A 53 -15.15 5.86 -29.01
CA MET A 53 -15.40 4.50 -29.51
C MET A 53 -14.24 3.93 -30.35
N LEU A 54 -13.03 4.47 -30.19
CA LEU A 54 -11.87 4.16 -31.06
C LEU A 54 -11.01 2.99 -30.57
N GLY A 55 -11.30 2.44 -29.38
CA GLY A 55 -10.61 1.27 -28.85
C GLY A 55 -9.24 1.56 -28.21
N ARG A 56 -8.75 0.60 -27.44
CA ARG A 56 -7.49 0.74 -26.66
C ARG A 56 -6.26 1.02 -27.52
N ARG A 57 -6.22 0.48 -28.74
CA ARG A 57 -5.08 0.65 -29.66
C ARG A 57 -4.83 2.12 -30.04
N VAL A 58 -5.88 2.96 -30.00
CA VAL A 58 -5.79 4.41 -30.18
C VAL A 58 -5.70 5.12 -28.83
N HIS A 59 -6.47 4.67 -27.84
CA HIS A 59 -6.55 5.34 -26.54
C HIS A 59 -5.28 5.24 -25.71
N GLU A 60 -4.53 4.14 -25.75
CA GLU A 60 -3.25 4.00 -25.00
C GLU A 60 -2.19 5.01 -25.44
N PRO A 61 -1.84 5.14 -26.75
CA PRO A 61 -0.88 6.14 -27.18
C PRO A 61 -1.40 7.57 -27.00
N TRP A 62 -2.72 7.79 -27.15
CA TRP A 62 -3.33 9.09 -26.89
C TRP A 62 -3.25 9.48 -25.41
N ALA A 63 -3.58 8.56 -24.50
CA ALA A 63 -3.48 8.72 -23.05
C ALA A 63 -2.05 9.06 -22.62
N MET A 64 -1.06 8.41 -23.21
CA MET A 64 0.36 8.73 -22.97
C MET A 64 0.69 10.18 -23.36
N ALA A 65 0.20 10.64 -24.51
CA ALA A 65 0.41 12.02 -24.96
C ALA A 65 -0.31 13.03 -24.05
N ILE A 66 -1.56 12.74 -23.66
CA ILE A 66 -2.33 13.58 -22.72
C ILE A 66 -1.60 13.67 -21.37
N ARG A 67 -1.12 12.54 -20.83
CA ARG A 67 -0.37 12.50 -19.56
C ARG A 67 0.83 13.43 -19.58
N GLU A 68 1.63 13.38 -20.64
CA GLU A 68 2.81 14.24 -20.82
C GLU A 68 2.43 15.72 -20.92
N ARG A 69 1.37 16.02 -21.69
CA ARG A 69 0.88 17.40 -21.82
C ARG A 69 0.36 17.94 -20.49
N VAL A 70 -0.38 17.14 -19.72
CA VAL A 70 -0.84 17.53 -18.38
C VAL A 70 0.35 17.79 -17.47
N HIS A 71 1.39 16.94 -17.50
CA HIS A 71 2.60 17.18 -16.72
C HIS A 71 3.30 18.50 -17.09
N ARG A 72 3.36 18.83 -18.38
CA ARG A 72 3.94 20.09 -18.86
C ARG A 72 3.09 21.32 -18.49
N VAL A 73 1.77 21.21 -18.57
CA VAL A 73 0.84 22.33 -18.35
C VAL A 73 0.56 22.58 -16.88
N LEU A 74 0.37 21.53 -16.09
CA LEU A 74 -0.01 21.61 -14.67
C LEU A 74 1.13 21.28 -13.70
N GLY A 75 2.27 20.79 -14.19
CA GLY A 75 3.38 20.35 -13.33
C GLY A 75 3.13 19.04 -12.58
N ILE A 76 1.96 18.42 -12.76
CA ILE A 76 1.52 17.22 -12.05
C ILE A 76 1.50 16.04 -13.03
N LYS A 77 2.02 14.88 -12.61
CA LYS A 77 1.85 13.63 -13.36
C LYS A 77 0.49 13.02 -12.99
N PRO A 78 -0.54 13.11 -13.86
CA PRO A 78 -1.84 12.55 -13.53
C PRO A 78 -1.77 11.02 -13.58
N GLN A 79 -2.63 10.37 -12.81
CA GLN A 79 -2.88 8.94 -13.00
C GLN A 79 -3.80 8.81 -14.23
N VAL A 80 -3.44 7.92 -15.15
CA VAL A 80 -4.15 7.77 -16.42
C VAL A 80 -4.42 6.31 -16.71
N MET A 81 -5.66 6.01 -17.11
CA MET A 81 -6.07 4.69 -17.60
C MET A 81 -6.71 4.82 -18.99
N ALA A 82 -6.38 3.91 -19.88
CA ALA A 82 -7.00 3.76 -21.20
C ALA A 82 -7.76 2.43 -21.31
N ALA A 83 -9.02 2.50 -21.71
CA ALA A 83 -9.90 1.36 -22.00
C ALA A 83 -10.45 1.48 -23.43
N ASP A 84 -11.29 0.53 -23.87
CA ASP A 84 -11.79 0.53 -25.25
C ASP A 84 -12.76 1.68 -25.52
N ASP A 85 -13.48 2.11 -24.49
CA ASP A 85 -14.55 3.11 -24.60
C ASP A 85 -14.11 4.51 -24.12
N GLY A 86 -12.83 4.66 -23.71
CA GLY A 86 -12.34 5.96 -23.28
C GLY A 86 -11.02 6.01 -22.52
N ILE A 87 -10.70 7.22 -22.07
CA ILE A 87 -9.50 7.54 -21.26
C ILE A 87 -9.95 8.25 -19.98
N VAL A 88 -9.44 7.80 -18.84
CA VAL A 88 -9.67 8.44 -17.54
C VAL A 88 -8.38 9.06 -17.04
N LEU A 89 -8.45 10.32 -16.61
CA LEU A 89 -7.38 11.01 -15.89
C LEU A 89 -7.87 11.43 -14.51
N HIS A 90 -7.07 11.13 -13.50
CA HIS A 90 -7.28 11.60 -12.14
C HIS A 90 -6.25 12.68 -11.80
N ILE A 91 -6.74 13.84 -11.39
CA ILE A 91 -5.94 15.02 -11.07
C ILE A 91 -6.28 15.43 -9.63
N PRO A 92 -5.28 15.59 -8.74
CA PRO A 92 -5.51 16.08 -7.39
C PRO A 92 -6.22 17.44 -7.35
N PRO A 93 -6.79 17.83 -6.19
CA PRO A 93 -7.44 19.12 -6.05
C PRO A 93 -6.47 20.25 -6.44
N LEU A 94 -6.88 21.12 -7.35
CA LEU A 94 -6.07 22.21 -7.87
C LEU A 94 -6.78 23.55 -7.70
N GLU A 95 -6.03 24.58 -7.31
CA GLU A 95 -6.52 25.96 -7.30
C GLU A 95 -6.39 26.53 -8.73
N GLY A 96 -7.53 26.80 -9.39
CA GLY A 96 -7.55 27.42 -10.72
C GLY A 96 -8.49 26.74 -11.73
N ARG A 97 -8.40 27.16 -12.99
CA ARG A 97 -9.17 26.58 -14.10
C ARG A 97 -8.55 25.25 -14.51
N LEU A 98 -9.33 24.16 -14.51
CA LEU A 98 -8.86 22.93 -15.16
C LEU A 98 -8.76 23.13 -16.67
N PRO A 99 -7.66 22.66 -17.28
CA PRO A 99 -7.58 22.61 -18.73
C PRO A 99 -8.71 21.74 -19.29
N GLY A 100 -9.24 22.17 -20.44
CA GLY A 100 -10.35 21.51 -21.09
C GLY A 100 -9.97 20.54 -22.19
N ALA A 101 -10.79 20.51 -23.24
CA ALA A 101 -10.59 19.65 -24.41
C ALA A 101 -9.23 19.87 -25.09
N GLU A 102 -8.59 21.03 -24.87
CA GLU A 102 -7.25 21.35 -25.37
C GLU A 102 -6.17 20.34 -24.93
N LEU A 103 -6.38 19.63 -23.81
CA LEU A 103 -5.45 18.59 -23.37
C LEU A 103 -5.36 17.41 -24.33
N ALA A 104 -6.43 17.17 -25.10
CA ALA A 104 -6.58 15.99 -25.93
C ALA A 104 -6.38 16.26 -27.43
N ILE A 105 -6.23 17.53 -27.84
CA ILE A 105 -6.08 17.93 -29.24
C ILE A 105 -4.60 18.22 -29.54
N PHE A 106 -3.97 17.42 -30.39
CA PHE A 106 -2.56 17.54 -30.76
C PHE A 106 -2.43 17.83 -32.25
N ASP A 107 -1.30 18.41 -32.66
CA ASP A 107 -0.92 18.35 -34.07
C ASP A 107 -0.59 16.89 -34.48
N PRO A 108 -1.00 16.42 -35.68
CA PRO A 108 -0.76 15.03 -36.10
C PRO A 108 0.73 14.63 -36.12
N ALA A 109 1.64 15.53 -36.50
CA ALA A 109 3.07 15.24 -36.48
C ALA A 109 3.61 15.28 -35.04
N GLU A 110 3.12 16.21 -34.21
CA GLU A 110 3.46 16.30 -32.78
C GLU A 110 3.12 15.01 -32.02
N ILE A 111 1.89 14.50 -32.16
CA ILE A 111 1.45 13.31 -31.41
C ILE A 111 2.24 12.07 -31.82
N SER A 112 2.52 11.91 -33.12
CA SER A 112 3.31 10.78 -33.59
C SER A 112 4.76 10.85 -33.09
N ALA A 113 5.36 12.04 -33.01
CA ALA A 113 6.70 12.21 -32.49
C ALA A 113 6.77 11.93 -30.97
N LEU A 114 5.78 12.44 -30.22
CA LEU A 114 5.68 12.24 -28.77
C LEU A 114 5.55 10.76 -28.42
N VAL A 115 4.64 10.06 -29.08
CA VAL A 115 4.41 8.62 -28.81
C VAL A 115 5.67 7.81 -29.07
N ARG A 116 6.38 8.09 -30.17
CA ARG A 116 7.64 7.40 -30.50
C ARG A 116 8.76 7.70 -29.50
N GLY A 117 8.83 8.93 -28.98
CA GLY A 117 9.87 9.35 -28.05
C GLY A 117 9.65 8.98 -26.59
N ARG A 118 8.52 8.36 -26.24
CA ARG A 118 8.14 8.00 -24.86
C ARG A 118 7.75 6.54 -24.68
N ILE A 119 7.83 5.74 -25.75
CA ILE A 119 7.34 4.37 -25.73
C ILE A 119 8.14 3.47 -24.81
N ASP A 120 9.43 3.75 -24.65
CA ASP A 120 10.39 3.04 -23.80
C ASP A 120 10.08 3.14 -22.31
N GLU A 121 9.30 4.13 -21.90
CA GLU A 121 8.80 4.33 -20.53
C GLU A 121 7.51 3.54 -20.25
N THR A 122 6.95 2.81 -21.23
CA THR A 122 5.67 2.12 -21.08
C THR A 122 5.83 0.67 -20.60
N ALA A 123 4.85 0.20 -19.82
CA ALA A 123 4.78 -1.20 -19.40
C ALA A 123 4.64 -2.17 -20.59
N LEU A 124 3.93 -1.76 -21.66
CA LEU A 124 3.81 -2.53 -22.89
C LEU A 124 5.19 -2.75 -23.53
N PHE A 125 6.00 -1.70 -23.66
CA PHE A 125 7.34 -1.81 -24.20
C PHE A 125 8.22 -2.74 -23.37
N ALA A 126 8.21 -2.63 -22.04
CA ALA A 126 8.96 -3.54 -21.18
C ALA A 126 8.52 -5.01 -21.36
N ALA A 127 7.22 -5.26 -21.54
CA ALA A 127 6.69 -6.58 -21.83
C ALA A 127 7.15 -7.11 -23.21
N ARG A 128 7.04 -6.28 -24.26
CA ARG A 128 7.49 -6.64 -25.62
C ARG A 128 9.00 -6.86 -25.70
N PHE A 129 9.77 -6.04 -25.01
CA PHE A 129 11.22 -6.19 -24.88
C PHE A 129 11.59 -7.54 -24.29
N ARG A 130 10.94 -7.94 -23.18
CA ARG A 130 11.15 -9.27 -22.57
C ARG A 130 10.82 -10.39 -23.56
N GLU A 131 9.70 -10.30 -24.27
CA GLU A 131 9.29 -11.32 -25.25
C GLU A 131 10.24 -11.39 -26.44
N CYS A 132 10.69 -10.25 -26.96
CA CYS A 132 11.68 -10.17 -28.02
C CYS A 132 13.05 -10.72 -27.59
N ALA A 133 13.54 -10.36 -26.40
CA ALA A 133 14.78 -10.87 -25.83
C ALA A 133 14.73 -12.39 -25.61
N ALA A 134 13.58 -12.91 -25.15
CA ALA A 134 13.36 -14.34 -25.00
C ALA A 134 13.38 -15.08 -26.34
N ARG A 135 12.68 -14.54 -27.34
CA ARG A 135 12.59 -15.11 -28.69
C ARG A 135 13.93 -15.04 -29.44
N ALA A 136 14.73 -14.01 -29.19
CA ALA A 136 16.09 -13.86 -29.71
C ALA A 136 17.14 -14.67 -28.94
N LEU A 137 16.75 -15.42 -27.89
CA LEU A 137 17.64 -16.23 -27.06
C LEU A 137 18.76 -15.42 -26.36
N LEU A 138 18.53 -14.13 -26.11
CA LEU A 138 19.46 -13.24 -25.42
C LEU A 138 19.34 -13.31 -23.89
N MET A 139 18.31 -13.98 -23.38
CA MET A 139 18.15 -14.20 -21.95
C MET A 139 19.01 -15.38 -21.49
N PRO A 140 19.85 -15.24 -20.44
CA PRO A 140 20.69 -16.32 -19.95
C PRO A 140 19.85 -17.47 -19.40
N ILE A 141 20.05 -18.66 -19.98
CA ILE A 141 19.31 -19.89 -19.66
C ILE A 141 20.00 -20.58 -18.48
N THR A 142 19.27 -20.82 -17.38
CA THR A 142 19.81 -21.49 -16.17
C THR A 142 20.00 -22.99 -16.35
N ARG A 143 19.20 -23.64 -17.20
CA ARG A 143 19.34 -25.05 -17.57
C ARG A 143 18.99 -25.25 -19.05
N PRO A 144 19.92 -25.74 -19.89
CA PRO A 144 19.61 -26.11 -21.27
C PRO A 144 18.40 -27.07 -21.31
N GLY A 145 17.43 -26.80 -22.20
CA GLY A 145 16.23 -27.64 -22.38
C GLY A 145 15.03 -27.28 -21.50
N HIS A 146 15.13 -26.32 -20.57
CA HIS A 146 14.01 -25.90 -19.72
C HIS A 146 13.63 -24.43 -19.94
N ARG A 147 12.32 -24.12 -19.93
CA ARG A 147 11.84 -22.73 -19.97
C ARG A 147 12.12 -22.05 -18.63
N THR A 148 12.71 -20.85 -18.69
CA THR A 148 12.92 -20.00 -17.52
C THR A 148 11.56 -19.58 -16.92
N PRO A 149 11.35 -19.67 -15.60
CA PRO A 149 10.14 -19.17 -14.94
C PRO A 149 9.88 -17.68 -15.25
N LEU A 150 8.61 -17.29 -15.42
CA LEU A 150 8.23 -15.96 -15.90
C LEU A 150 8.72 -14.82 -15.00
N TRP A 151 8.71 -15.00 -13.67
CA TRP A 151 9.22 -13.99 -12.73
C TRP A 151 10.72 -13.73 -12.94
N LEU A 152 11.51 -14.78 -13.17
CA LEU A 152 12.94 -14.67 -13.40
C LEU A 152 13.23 -14.07 -14.79
N GLN A 153 12.38 -14.36 -15.78
CA GLN A 153 12.42 -13.67 -17.07
C GLN A 153 12.16 -12.17 -16.92
N ARG A 154 11.23 -11.75 -16.04
CA ARG A 154 10.96 -10.33 -15.76
C ARG A 154 12.18 -9.63 -15.17
N VAL A 155 12.80 -10.21 -14.14
CA VAL A 155 14.00 -9.63 -13.50
C VAL A 155 15.14 -9.50 -14.51
N LYS A 156 15.45 -10.57 -15.23
CA LYS A 156 16.56 -10.60 -16.21
C LYS A 156 16.32 -9.66 -17.39
N ALA A 157 15.10 -9.61 -17.93
CA ALA A 157 14.77 -8.70 -19.01
C ALA A 157 14.79 -7.23 -18.57
N GLY A 158 14.39 -6.94 -17.32
CA GLY A 158 14.53 -5.60 -16.74
C GLY A 158 15.98 -5.15 -16.65
N GLN A 159 16.87 -5.99 -16.12
CA GLN A 159 18.32 -5.71 -16.09
C GLN A 159 18.91 -5.52 -17.49
N LEU A 160 18.54 -6.38 -18.44
CA LEU A 160 18.97 -6.26 -19.83
C LEU A 160 18.44 -4.97 -20.47
N LEU A 161 17.21 -4.56 -20.18
CA LEU A 161 16.63 -3.33 -20.69
C LEU A 161 17.38 -2.10 -20.16
N GLU A 162 17.67 -2.04 -18.86
CA GLU A 162 18.49 -0.95 -18.29
C GLU A 162 19.87 -0.89 -18.95
N ALA A 163 20.53 -2.04 -19.13
CA ALA A 163 21.81 -2.10 -19.83
C ALA A 163 21.70 -1.73 -21.31
N ALA A 164 20.57 -2.03 -21.97
CA ALA A 164 20.34 -1.73 -23.38
C ALA A 164 20.07 -0.24 -23.64
N ARG A 165 19.57 0.51 -22.65
CA ARG A 165 19.25 1.95 -22.79
C ARG A 165 20.45 2.82 -23.20
N GLN A 166 21.67 2.39 -22.89
CA GLN A 166 22.89 3.10 -23.33
C GLN A 166 23.16 2.98 -24.84
N PHE A 167 22.49 2.05 -25.53
CA PHE A 167 22.66 1.79 -26.95
C PHE A 167 21.41 2.17 -27.73
N GLN A 168 21.48 3.26 -28.51
CA GLN A 168 20.34 3.77 -29.29
C GLN A 168 19.81 2.75 -30.31
N ASP A 169 20.69 1.94 -30.90
CA ASP A 169 20.35 0.99 -31.97
C ASP A 169 20.33 -0.48 -31.49
N PHE A 170 20.06 -0.72 -30.19
CA PHE A 170 20.00 -2.10 -29.70
C PHE A 170 18.88 -2.88 -30.42
N PRO A 171 19.18 -3.97 -31.16
CA PRO A 171 18.21 -4.59 -32.07
C PRO A 171 16.90 -5.02 -31.42
N ILE A 172 16.95 -5.47 -30.16
CA ILE A 172 15.75 -5.88 -29.41
C ILE A 172 14.91 -4.69 -28.99
N SER A 173 15.51 -3.56 -28.66
CA SER A 173 14.79 -2.32 -28.35
C SER A 173 14.08 -1.80 -29.60
N VAL A 174 14.75 -1.83 -30.74
CA VAL A 174 14.17 -1.44 -32.04
C VAL A 174 13.00 -2.34 -32.41
N GLU A 175 13.16 -3.65 -32.28
CA GLU A 175 12.09 -4.61 -32.60
C GLU A 175 10.91 -4.49 -31.61
N ALA A 176 11.17 -4.33 -30.31
CA ALA A 176 10.13 -4.10 -29.33
C ALA A 176 9.35 -2.81 -29.60
N ALA A 177 10.05 -1.72 -29.98
CA ALA A 177 9.41 -0.48 -30.40
C ALA A 177 8.57 -0.67 -31.67
N ARG A 178 9.08 -1.42 -32.66
CA ARG A 178 8.35 -1.74 -33.89
C ARG A 178 7.06 -2.50 -33.59
N GLU A 179 7.11 -3.57 -32.79
CA GLU A 179 5.91 -4.31 -32.37
C GLU A 179 4.90 -3.38 -31.68
N CYS A 180 5.35 -2.59 -30.70
CA CYS A 180 4.44 -1.69 -29.99
C CYS A 180 3.78 -0.67 -30.93
N LEU A 181 4.55 -0.03 -31.81
CA LEU A 181 4.07 1.06 -32.67
C LEU A 181 3.25 0.59 -33.88
N GLN A 182 3.52 -0.62 -34.39
CA GLN A 182 2.93 -1.11 -35.64
C GLN A 182 1.90 -2.23 -35.43
N GLU A 183 2.04 -3.03 -34.38
CA GLU A 183 1.16 -4.19 -34.15
C GLU A 183 0.18 -3.96 -33.01
N TYR A 184 0.58 -3.26 -31.95
CA TYR A 184 -0.30 -2.98 -30.81
C TYR A 184 -1.01 -1.65 -30.96
N TYR A 185 -0.28 -0.56 -31.16
CA TYR A 185 -0.87 0.76 -31.35
C TYR A 185 -1.36 0.96 -32.78
N ASP A 186 -2.41 1.76 -32.93
CA ASP A 186 -2.89 2.25 -34.22
C ASP A 186 -2.59 3.75 -34.32
N LEU A 187 -1.31 4.04 -34.55
CA LEU A 187 -0.84 5.42 -34.77
C LEU A 187 -1.49 6.08 -35.98
N PRO A 188 -1.69 5.41 -37.13
CA PRO A 188 -2.41 5.98 -38.25
C PRO A 188 -3.82 6.46 -37.88
N ALA A 189 -4.60 5.65 -37.15
CA ALA A 189 -5.92 6.06 -36.68
C ALA A 189 -5.86 7.23 -35.70
N LEU A 190 -4.86 7.27 -34.81
CA LEU A 190 -4.65 8.39 -33.90
C LEU A 190 -4.30 9.69 -34.66
N THR A 191 -3.47 9.61 -35.71
CA THR A 191 -3.15 10.78 -36.54
C THR A 191 -4.35 11.26 -37.34
N ASP A 192 -5.15 10.35 -37.92
CA ASP A 192 -6.41 10.70 -38.60
C ASP A 192 -7.41 11.36 -37.63
N LEU A 193 -7.51 10.88 -36.40
CA LEU A 193 -8.33 11.52 -35.36
C LEU A 193 -7.90 12.98 -35.11
N MET A 194 -6.60 13.23 -34.99
CA MET A 194 -6.09 14.59 -34.79
C MET A 194 -6.38 15.50 -36.00
N GLU A 195 -6.27 14.99 -37.23
CA GLU A 195 -6.66 15.73 -38.45
C GLU A 195 -8.17 16.04 -38.49
N ARG A 196 -9.01 15.07 -38.09
CA ARG A 196 -10.46 15.24 -38.03
C ARG A 196 -10.89 16.21 -36.93
N LEU A 197 -10.21 16.20 -35.78
CA LEU A 197 -10.39 17.21 -34.73
C LEU A 197 -9.94 18.60 -35.19
N GLY A 198 -8.78 18.70 -35.83
CA GLY A 198 -8.24 19.96 -36.36
C GLY A 198 -9.08 20.58 -37.48
N SER A 199 -9.71 19.75 -38.31
CA SER A 199 -10.64 20.19 -39.36
C SER A 199 -12.08 20.42 -38.87
N GLY A 200 -12.38 20.09 -37.62
CA GLY A 200 -13.72 20.22 -37.01
C GLY A 200 -14.75 19.18 -37.48
N ARG A 201 -14.32 18.12 -38.17
CA ARG A 201 -15.19 16.98 -38.54
C ARG A 201 -15.57 16.15 -37.31
N VAL A 202 -14.63 15.99 -36.39
CA VAL A 202 -14.88 15.43 -35.05
C VAL A 202 -14.85 16.58 -34.06
N ARG A 203 -15.76 16.56 -33.09
CA ARG A 203 -15.82 17.57 -32.02
C ARG A 203 -15.73 16.94 -30.65
N ILE A 204 -15.19 17.67 -29.69
CA ILE A 204 -15.19 17.30 -28.27
C ILE A 204 -16.21 18.19 -27.56
N VAL A 205 -17.21 17.58 -26.92
CA VAL A 205 -18.20 18.27 -26.10
C VAL A 205 -17.83 18.12 -24.65
N GLU A 206 -17.75 19.23 -23.93
CA GLU A 206 -17.44 19.21 -22.50
C GLU A 206 -18.72 19.10 -21.68
N ALA A 207 -18.73 18.21 -20.70
CA ALA A 207 -19.82 18.05 -19.74
C ALA A 207 -19.25 18.08 -18.32
N VAL A 208 -19.94 18.76 -17.40
CA VAL A 208 -19.59 18.74 -15.96
C VAL A 208 -20.73 18.06 -15.23
N THR A 209 -20.43 16.96 -14.55
CA THR A 209 -21.41 16.09 -13.89
C THR A 209 -21.14 16.03 -12.39
N ALA A 210 -22.20 16.09 -11.59
CA ALA A 210 -22.09 15.98 -10.13
C ALA A 210 -21.74 14.56 -9.68
N GLU A 211 -22.32 13.56 -10.35
CA GLU A 211 -22.00 12.14 -10.23
C GLU A 211 -21.54 11.61 -11.60
N PRO A 212 -20.66 10.57 -11.66
CA PRO A 212 -20.24 9.98 -12.93
C PRO A 212 -21.42 9.52 -13.81
N SER A 213 -21.34 9.77 -15.12
CA SER A 213 -22.36 9.32 -16.07
C SER A 213 -22.42 7.79 -16.20
N PRO A 214 -23.53 7.20 -16.69
CA PRO A 214 -23.62 5.75 -16.91
C PRO A 214 -22.43 5.15 -17.68
N PHE A 215 -21.93 5.82 -18.72
CA PHE A 215 -20.77 5.35 -19.49
C PHE A 215 -19.43 5.52 -18.76
N ALA A 216 -19.36 6.37 -17.73
CA ALA A 216 -18.17 6.52 -16.91
C ALA A 216 -17.96 5.34 -15.95
N HIS A 217 -19.02 4.63 -15.55
CA HIS A 217 -18.93 3.58 -14.53
C HIS A 217 -17.97 2.43 -14.91
N PRO A 218 -18.07 1.82 -16.12
CA PRO A 218 -17.13 0.76 -16.52
C PRO A 218 -15.68 1.25 -16.60
N LEU A 219 -15.48 2.51 -17.02
CA LEU A 219 -14.15 3.13 -17.11
C LEU A 219 -13.54 3.37 -15.73
N LEU A 220 -14.33 3.85 -14.77
CA LEU A 220 -13.90 4.07 -13.39
C LEU A 220 -13.65 2.75 -12.65
N PHE A 221 -14.41 1.70 -12.97
CA PHE A 221 -14.16 0.35 -12.47
C PHE A 221 -12.82 -0.20 -12.97
N GLY A 222 -12.55 -0.11 -14.27
CA GLY A 222 -11.26 -0.51 -14.85
C GLY A 222 -10.08 0.27 -14.26
N TYR A 223 -10.28 1.54 -13.91
CA TYR A 223 -9.29 2.40 -13.27
C TYR A 223 -8.99 1.89 -11.86
N ALA A 224 -10.02 1.58 -11.07
CA ALA A 224 -9.88 0.99 -9.75
C ALA A 224 -9.13 -0.35 -9.81
N SER A 225 -9.48 -1.26 -10.73
CA SER A 225 -8.79 -2.55 -10.87
C SER A 225 -7.33 -2.39 -11.31
N THR A 226 -7.04 -1.50 -12.26
CA THR A 226 -5.67 -1.26 -12.72
C THR A 226 -4.81 -0.71 -11.58
N LEU A 227 -5.37 0.15 -10.72
CA LEU A 227 -4.70 0.66 -9.53
C LEU A 227 -4.58 -0.35 -8.38
N LEU A 228 -5.54 -1.27 -8.26
CA LEU A 228 -5.53 -2.32 -7.24
C LEU A 228 -4.45 -3.37 -7.53
N TYR A 229 -4.15 -3.61 -8.81
CA TYR A 229 -3.26 -4.69 -9.25
C TYR A 229 -1.93 -4.21 -9.87
N GLN A 230 -1.69 -2.89 -10.01
CA GLN A 230 -0.47 -2.42 -10.68
C GLN A 230 0.81 -2.63 -9.87
N GLU A 231 0.75 -2.68 -8.54
CA GLU A 231 1.93 -2.93 -7.69
C GLU A 231 1.50 -3.63 -6.39
N ASP A 232 2.32 -4.57 -5.88
CA ASP A 232 2.23 -5.10 -4.51
C ASP A 232 2.39 -3.95 -3.51
N LEU A 233 1.31 -3.20 -3.30
CA LEU A 233 1.22 -2.10 -2.36
C LEU A 233 1.22 -2.69 -0.94
N PRO A 234 2.06 -2.18 -0.02
CA PRO A 234 1.92 -2.50 1.39
C PRO A 234 0.47 -2.29 1.84
N HIS A 235 -0.09 -3.20 2.66
CA HIS A 235 -1.52 -3.21 3.03
C HIS A 235 -2.08 -1.83 3.45
N ALA A 236 -1.25 -0.99 4.09
CA ALA A 236 -1.62 0.37 4.48
C ALA A 236 -1.89 1.30 3.28
N GLU A 237 -1.09 1.22 2.21
CA GLU A 237 -1.26 2.03 1.01
C GLU A 237 -2.47 1.59 0.19
N HIS A 238 -2.68 0.27 0.09
CA HIS A 238 -3.88 -0.31 -0.49
C HIS A 238 -5.15 0.15 0.26
N ARG A 239 -5.15 0.06 1.59
CA ARG A 239 -6.25 0.50 2.45
C ARG A 239 -6.52 2.00 2.33
N ALA A 240 -5.49 2.85 2.37
CA ALA A 240 -5.65 4.30 2.21
C ALA A 240 -6.26 4.69 0.85
N ARG A 241 -5.91 3.97 -0.22
CA ARG A 241 -6.45 4.22 -1.56
C ARG A 241 -7.91 3.80 -1.66
N LEU A 242 -8.28 2.63 -1.13
CA LEU A 242 -9.67 2.15 -1.12
C LEU A 242 -10.59 3.02 -0.27
N LEU A 243 -10.15 3.43 0.92
CA LEU A 243 -10.91 4.32 1.80
C LEU A 243 -11.11 5.74 1.23
N ALA A 244 -10.32 6.12 0.21
CA ALA A 244 -10.45 7.39 -0.50
C ALA A 244 -11.45 7.34 -1.68
N LEU A 245 -11.95 6.15 -2.03
CA LEU A 245 -12.96 5.99 -3.08
C LEU A 245 -14.37 6.32 -2.57
N ASP A 246 -15.25 6.60 -3.53
CA ASP A 246 -16.67 6.82 -3.28
C ASP A 246 -17.33 5.52 -2.73
N PRO A 247 -18.18 5.58 -1.70
CA PRO A 247 -18.71 4.41 -1.03
C PRO A 247 -19.72 3.63 -1.89
N LYS A 248 -20.44 4.29 -2.82
CA LYS A 248 -21.29 3.55 -3.78
C LYS A 248 -20.43 2.77 -4.78
N ALA A 249 -19.34 3.39 -5.24
CA ALA A 249 -18.36 2.70 -6.08
C ALA A 249 -17.64 1.57 -5.31
N LEU A 250 -17.35 1.77 -4.03
CA LEU A 250 -16.68 0.79 -3.17
C LEU A 250 -17.57 -0.43 -2.87
N ASN A 251 -18.86 -0.24 -2.60
CA ASN A 251 -19.83 -1.34 -2.47
C ASN A 251 -20.00 -2.12 -3.77
N ALA A 252 -20.00 -1.43 -4.93
CA ALA A 252 -20.01 -2.10 -6.22
C ALA A 252 -18.72 -2.91 -6.50
N LEU A 253 -17.60 -2.51 -5.88
CA LEU A 253 -16.27 -3.14 -6.04
C LEU A 253 -16.06 -4.34 -5.11
N LEU A 254 -16.46 -4.21 -3.85
CA LEU A 254 -16.19 -5.21 -2.81
C LEU A 254 -17.40 -6.10 -2.49
N GLY A 255 -18.57 -5.79 -3.06
CA GLY A 255 -19.84 -6.39 -2.68
C GLY A 255 -20.39 -5.81 -1.37
N ASP A 256 -21.54 -6.33 -0.94
CA ASP A 256 -22.15 -5.95 0.33
C ASP A 256 -21.22 -6.36 1.49
N GLY A 257 -20.82 -5.38 2.32
CA GLY A 257 -20.04 -5.60 3.54
C GLY A 257 -18.52 -5.45 3.44
N GLY A 258 -17.95 -5.32 2.24
CA GLY A 258 -16.49 -5.20 2.07
C GLY A 258 -15.87 -3.91 2.66
N ILE A 259 -16.68 -2.90 2.96
CA ILE A 259 -16.21 -1.68 3.65
C ILE A 259 -15.76 -1.98 5.09
N ALA A 260 -16.42 -2.92 5.78
CA ALA A 260 -16.10 -3.24 7.17
C ALA A 260 -14.66 -3.77 7.30
N GLU A 261 -14.19 -4.57 6.34
CA GLU A 261 -12.83 -5.11 6.31
C GLU A 261 -11.74 -4.04 6.10
N LEU A 262 -12.12 -2.86 5.60
CA LEU A 262 -11.20 -1.74 5.37
C LEU A 262 -11.08 -0.81 6.57
N LEU A 263 -12.03 -0.85 7.50
CA LEU A 263 -11.99 -0.06 8.72
C LEU A 263 -10.91 -0.62 9.66
N ASP A 264 -10.31 0.27 10.44
CA ASP A 264 -9.26 -0.08 11.39
C ASP A 264 -9.90 -0.38 12.76
N ASP A 265 -9.67 -1.59 13.29
CA ASP A 265 -10.32 -2.07 14.53
C ASP A 265 -10.05 -1.17 15.73
N GLU A 266 -8.83 -0.64 15.86
CA GLU A 266 -8.50 0.31 16.93
C GLU A 266 -9.28 1.62 16.78
N VAL A 267 -9.39 2.12 15.55
CA VAL A 267 -10.18 3.33 15.25
C VAL A 267 -11.67 3.11 15.56
N MET A 268 -12.23 1.94 15.24
CA MET A 268 -13.62 1.62 15.57
C MET A 268 -13.85 1.62 17.08
N ALA A 269 -12.96 0.96 17.83
CA ALA A 269 -13.03 0.92 19.29
C ALA A 269 -12.85 2.31 19.94
N GLU A 270 -11.93 3.14 19.43
CA GLU A 270 -11.74 4.52 19.87
C GLU A 270 -13.00 5.38 19.62
N VAL A 271 -13.57 5.30 18.42
CA VAL A 271 -14.78 6.05 18.06
C VAL A 271 -15.96 5.61 18.92
N GLU A 272 -16.14 4.32 19.16
CA GLU A 272 -17.19 3.80 20.05
C GLU A 272 -16.99 4.28 21.49
N ALA A 273 -15.77 4.18 22.02
CA ALA A 273 -15.47 4.65 23.38
C ALA A 273 -15.71 6.16 23.55
N GLU A 274 -15.40 6.97 22.54
CA GLU A 274 -15.71 8.40 22.53
C GLU A 274 -17.21 8.67 22.49
N LEU A 275 -17.93 8.00 21.58
CA LEU A 275 -19.38 8.16 21.42
C LEU A 275 -20.16 7.70 22.66
N GLN A 276 -19.64 6.69 23.38
CA GLN A 276 -20.23 6.15 24.59
C GLN A 276 -19.84 6.92 25.87
N HIS A 277 -19.03 7.97 25.78
CA HIS A 277 -18.45 8.67 26.95
C HIS A 277 -17.63 7.75 27.88
N LEU A 278 -17.03 6.68 27.34
CA LEU A 278 -16.16 5.77 28.08
C LEU A 278 -14.69 6.20 28.03
N ALA A 279 -14.32 6.91 26.95
CA ALA A 279 -12.99 7.52 26.79
C ALA A 279 -12.71 8.50 27.95
N PRO A 280 -11.51 8.47 28.57
CA PRO A 280 -11.21 9.27 29.77
C PRO A 280 -11.45 10.77 29.62
N ASP A 281 -11.21 11.33 28.42
CA ASP A 281 -11.40 12.74 28.07
C ASP A 281 -12.86 13.11 27.76
N ARG A 282 -13.73 12.11 27.58
CA ARG A 282 -15.16 12.29 27.27
C ARG A 282 -16.08 12.05 28.46
N ARG A 283 -15.60 11.43 29.54
CA ARG A 283 -16.42 11.22 30.75
C ARG A 283 -16.94 12.53 31.29
N VAL A 284 -18.18 12.51 31.76
CA VAL A 284 -18.88 13.72 32.21
C VAL A 284 -18.79 13.84 33.73
N ARG A 285 -18.89 15.06 34.28
CA ARG A 285 -18.95 15.22 35.74
C ARG A 285 -20.24 14.58 36.27
N ALA A 286 -20.16 13.95 37.44
CA ALA A 286 -21.32 13.41 38.16
C ALA A 286 -22.19 14.52 38.79
N ASP A 287 -22.65 15.48 37.98
CA ASP A 287 -23.60 16.53 38.33
C ASP A 287 -24.89 16.42 37.51
N THR A 288 -25.91 17.19 37.89
CA THR A 288 -27.26 17.13 37.32
C THR A 288 -27.27 17.41 35.80
N GLU A 289 -26.50 18.41 35.34
CA GLU A 289 -26.45 18.73 33.90
C GLU A 289 -25.65 17.69 33.11
N GLY A 290 -24.54 17.19 33.68
CA GLY A 290 -23.75 16.15 33.05
C GLY A 290 -24.53 14.86 32.81
N ILE A 291 -25.33 14.44 33.78
CA ILE A 291 -26.22 13.28 33.62
C ILE A 291 -27.35 13.57 32.64
N ALA A 292 -27.90 14.79 32.64
CA ALA A 292 -28.91 15.17 31.65
C ALA A 292 -28.36 15.10 30.23
N ASP A 293 -27.10 15.50 30.00
CA ASP A 293 -26.42 15.38 28.71
C ASP A 293 -26.13 13.92 28.32
N LEU A 294 -25.78 13.05 29.27
CA LEU A 294 -25.65 11.61 28.98
C LEU A 294 -26.97 10.99 28.53
N LEU A 295 -28.06 11.25 29.26
CA LEU A 295 -29.41 10.83 28.85
C LEU A 295 -29.82 11.50 27.53
N ARG A 296 -29.35 12.75 27.32
CA ARG A 296 -29.22 13.62 26.11
C ARG A 296 -28.77 12.93 24.83
N GLU A 297 -27.75 12.10 24.96
CA GLU A 297 -26.99 11.60 23.82
C GLU A 297 -27.14 10.10 23.66
N LEU A 298 -27.07 9.36 24.77
CA LEU A 298 -27.04 7.88 24.77
C LEU A 298 -28.43 7.25 24.89
N GLY A 299 -29.43 7.99 25.36
CA GLY A 299 -30.77 7.47 25.64
C GLY A 299 -30.90 6.83 27.02
N PRO A 300 -31.84 5.89 27.22
CA PRO A 300 -32.05 5.25 28.53
C PRO A 300 -30.80 4.53 29.02
N LEU A 301 -30.37 4.75 30.27
CA LEU A 301 -29.17 4.13 30.86
C LEU A 301 -29.45 3.55 32.25
N THR A 302 -28.79 2.45 32.61
CA THR A 302 -28.80 1.95 33.99
C THR A 302 -27.93 2.80 34.91
N LEU A 303 -28.13 2.68 36.23
CA LEU A 303 -27.29 3.40 37.20
C LEU A 303 -25.81 2.99 37.10
N THR A 304 -25.53 1.72 36.80
CA THR A 304 -24.17 1.23 36.58
C THR A 304 -23.55 1.86 35.33
N GLU A 305 -24.28 1.90 34.23
CA GLU A 305 -23.84 2.52 32.97
C GLU A 305 -23.55 4.03 33.14
N LEU A 306 -24.35 4.73 33.95
CA LEU A 306 -24.12 6.14 34.28
C LEU A 306 -22.82 6.32 35.07
N VAL A 307 -22.55 5.47 36.06
CA VAL A 307 -21.32 5.54 36.86
C VAL A 307 -20.06 5.32 36.02
N GLU A 308 -20.09 4.39 35.06
CA GLU A 308 -18.96 4.11 34.15
C GLU A 308 -18.56 5.31 33.29
N ARG A 309 -19.51 6.21 33.00
CA ARG A 309 -19.36 7.37 32.11
C ARG A 309 -19.12 8.68 32.86
N CYS A 310 -19.02 8.62 34.19
CA CYS A 310 -18.85 9.79 35.04
C CYS A 310 -17.43 9.90 35.65
N THR A 311 -17.00 11.12 35.91
CA THR A 311 -15.86 11.44 36.78
C THR A 311 -16.34 12.00 38.12
N GLY A 312 -15.52 11.88 39.16
CA GLY A 312 -15.81 12.43 40.49
C GLY A 312 -16.00 13.96 40.48
N VAL A 313 -16.82 14.45 41.41
CA VAL A 313 -17.05 15.88 41.63
C VAL A 313 -15.82 16.46 42.34
N GLY A 314 -14.78 16.80 41.57
CA GLY A 314 -13.55 17.39 42.14
C GLY A 314 -12.35 17.45 41.20
N ASP A 315 -12.32 16.68 40.12
CA ASP A 315 -11.13 16.57 39.26
C ASP A 315 -11.15 17.57 38.08
N GLY A 316 -11.55 18.81 38.38
CA GLY A 316 -11.52 19.93 37.45
C GLY A 316 -10.13 20.56 37.38
N GLY A 317 -9.18 19.85 36.77
CA GLY A 317 -7.95 20.38 36.15
C GLY A 317 -6.97 21.19 37.02
N VAL A 318 -5.90 20.54 37.51
CA VAL A 318 -4.54 21.11 37.54
C VAL A 318 -3.51 20.00 37.40
N SER A 319 -2.72 20.03 36.31
CA SER A 319 -1.42 19.39 36.27
C SER A 319 -0.48 20.10 37.24
N ASN A 320 -0.08 19.45 38.34
CA ASN A 320 1.18 19.78 38.99
C ASN A 320 1.74 18.64 39.83
N ALA A 321 3.07 18.54 39.72
CA ALA A 321 3.91 17.54 40.33
C ALA A 321 3.97 17.61 41.86
N GLY A 322 4.13 16.45 42.49
CA GLY A 322 4.71 16.29 43.82
C GLY A 322 3.72 16.23 44.97
N GLY A 323 3.44 15.02 45.46
CA GLY A 323 2.73 14.84 46.72
C GLY A 323 2.41 13.39 47.02
N THR A 324 3.30 12.70 47.74
CA THR A 324 3.06 11.39 48.35
C THR A 324 1.88 11.46 49.33
N GLY A 325 0.88 10.60 49.17
CA GLY A 325 -0.13 10.44 50.22
C GLY A 325 -1.40 9.68 49.85
N ARG A 326 -1.37 8.37 50.16
CA ARG A 326 -2.50 7.61 50.73
C ARG A 326 -3.64 7.23 49.77
N GLU A 327 -3.47 6.06 49.18
CA GLU A 327 -4.51 5.23 48.55
C GLU A 327 -5.68 5.04 49.53
N GLY A 328 -6.86 5.54 49.16
CA GLY A 328 -8.11 5.35 49.86
C GLY A 328 -9.13 4.71 48.94
N SER A 329 -9.66 3.55 49.34
CA SER A 329 -10.69 2.77 48.65
C SER A 329 -12.09 3.43 48.58
N GLY A 330 -12.17 4.77 48.66
CA GLY A 330 -13.43 5.54 48.77
C GLY A 330 -13.95 6.15 47.47
N GLY A 331 -13.17 6.21 46.39
CA GLY A 331 -13.55 6.95 45.18
C GLY A 331 -14.75 6.41 44.40
N VAL A 332 -15.00 5.10 44.42
CA VAL A 332 -16.08 4.46 43.64
C VAL A 332 -17.43 4.53 44.37
N GLU A 333 -17.43 4.40 45.70
CA GLU A 333 -18.65 4.56 46.53
C GLU A 333 -19.13 6.01 46.54
N ASP A 334 -18.20 6.97 46.57
CA ASP A 334 -18.51 8.41 46.50
C ASP A 334 -19.09 8.80 45.13
N LEU A 335 -18.54 8.26 44.03
CA LEU A 335 -19.05 8.50 42.67
C LEU A 335 -20.46 7.93 42.47
N SER A 336 -20.69 6.69 42.91
CA SER A 336 -22.00 6.03 42.80
C SER A 336 -23.09 6.79 43.56
N THR A 337 -22.72 7.37 44.71
CA THR A 337 -23.62 8.21 45.52
C THR A 337 -23.90 9.54 44.83
N ALA A 338 -22.89 10.18 44.24
CA ALA A 338 -23.06 11.43 43.49
C ALA A 338 -23.97 11.26 42.26
N VAL A 339 -23.77 10.18 41.49
CA VAL A 339 -24.60 9.86 40.32
C VAL A 339 -26.05 9.64 40.73
N ARG A 340 -26.31 8.86 41.78
CA ARG A 340 -27.67 8.63 42.28
C ARG A 340 -28.35 9.94 42.68
N ALA A 341 -27.67 10.77 43.47
CA ALA A 341 -28.20 12.05 43.91
C ALA A 341 -28.48 13.02 42.74
N ALA A 342 -27.67 12.99 41.68
CA ALA A 342 -27.88 13.84 40.51
C ALA A 342 -29.06 13.36 39.65
N VAL A 343 -29.26 12.04 39.50
CA VAL A 343 -30.41 11.47 38.81
C VAL A 343 -31.72 11.71 39.58
N ASP A 344 -31.71 11.53 40.90
CA ASP A 344 -32.89 11.80 41.75
C ASP A 344 -33.32 13.27 41.63
N LYS A 345 -32.36 14.22 41.60
CA LYS A 345 -32.65 15.64 41.34
C LYS A 345 -33.27 15.89 39.95
N LEU A 346 -32.85 15.15 38.92
CA LEU A 346 -33.46 15.25 37.59
C LEU A 346 -34.90 14.73 37.60
N ALA A 347 -35.16 13.67 38.36
CA ALA A 347 -36.49 13.12 38.54
C ALA A 347 -37.41 14.08 39.30
N ASP A 348 -36.94 14.66 40.41
CA ASP A 348 -37.66 15.67 41.20
C ASP A 348 -37.99 16.93 40.37
N ALA A 349 -37.11 17.28 39.42
CA ALA A 349 -37.32 18.38 38.49
C ALA A 349 -38.20 18.03 37.27
N GLY A 350 -38.67 16.78 37.16
CA GLY A 350 -39.48 16.30 36.02
C GLY A 350 -38.72 16.17 34.70
N ARG A 351 -37.38 16.15 34.72
CA ARG A 351 -36.51 16.06 33.53
C ARG A 351 -36.11 14.63 33.19
N ALA A 352 -36.15 13.73 34.15
CA ALA A 352 -35.85 12.31 33.97
C ALA A 352 -36.92 11.42 34.61
N LEU A 353 -37.04 10.19 34.11
CA LEU A 353 -37.98 9.19 34.61
C LEU A 353 -37.31 7.83 34.69
N ARG A 354 -37.80 7.01 35.62
CA ARG A 354 -37.38 5.62 35.80
C ARG A 354 -38.33 4.70 35.05
N VAL A 355 -37.78 3.86 34.18
CA VAL A 355 -38.51 2.89 33.36
C VAL A 355 -37.88 1.51 33.43
N THR A 356 -38.71 0.49 33.25
CA THR A 356 -38.25 -0.90 33.18
C THR A 356 -38.18 -1.35 31.73
N ILE A 357 -36.98 -1.56 31.20
CA ILE A 357 -36.75 -2.03 29.83
C ILE A 357 -36.09 -3.41 29.91
N GLY A 358 -36.69 -4.43 29.27
CA GLY A 358 -36.15 -5.79 29.28
C GLY A 358 -35.92 -6.36 30.69
N GLY A 359 -36.78 -6.00 31.66
CA GLY A 359 -36.68 -6.45 33.05
C GLY A 359 -35.62 -5.75 33.91
N ARG A 360 -34.97 -4.69 33.40
CA ARG A 360 -33.98 -3.89 34.13
C ARG A 360 -34.42 -2.43 34.26
N GLU A 361 -34.12 -1.81 35.41
CA GLU A 361 -34.40 -0.39 35.63
C GLU A 361 -33.40 0.49 34.89
N HIS A 362 -33.93 1.43 34.10
CA HIS A 362 -33.19 2.44 33.37
C HIS A 362 -33.73 3.83 33.72
N TRP A 363 -32.86 4.83 33.62
CA TRP A 363 -33.21 6.23 33.64
C TRP A 363 -33.26 6.75 32.22
N ALA A 364 -34.35 7.42 31.86
CA ALA A 364 -34.56 8.05 30.57
C ALA A 364 -34.95 9.52 30.77
N ARG A 365 -34.80 10.34 29.74
CA ARG A 365 -35.31 11.71 29.76
C ARG A 365 -36.83 11.71 29.59
N ILE A 366 -37.48 12.79 30.02
CA ILE A 366 -38.94 12.94 29.87
C ILE A 366 -39.40 12.98 28.40
N GLU A 367 -38.60 13.55 27.50
CA GLU A 367 -38.94 13.66 26.08
C GLU A 367 -39.00 12.30 25.36
N ASP A 368 -38.41 11.25 25.95
CA ASP A 368 -38.46 9.88 25.39
C ASP A 368 -39.70 9.10 25.84
N ALA A 369 -40.50 9.64 26.77
CA ALA A 369 -41.62 8.93 27.38
C ALA A 369 -42.61 8.39 26.34
N SER A 370 -42.95 9.20 25.33
CA SER A 370 -43.88 8.80 24.27
C SER A 370 -43.32 7.69 23.41
N ASP A 371 -42.04 7.76 23.01
CA ASP A 371 -41.42 6.75 22.17
C ASP A 371 -41.25 5.42 22.95
N LEU A 372 -40.89 5.49 24.23
CA LEU A 372 -40.77 4.32 25.12
C LEU A 372 -42.11 3.63 25.34
N LEU A 373 -43.17 4.38 25.60
CA LEU A 373 -44.52 3.83 25.77
C LEU A 373 -45.01 3.18 24.47
N LEU A 374 -44.91 3.87 23.34
CA LEU A 374 -45.45 3.39 22.06
C LEU A 374 -44.65 2.24 21.45
N ALA A 375 -43.32 2.23 21.62
CA ALA A 375 -42.46 1.19 21.08
C ALA A 375 -42.37 -0.05 21.97
N LEU A 376 -42.31 0.13 23.29
CA LEU A 376 -41.95 -0.91 24.24
C LEU A 376 -43.08 -1.29 25.21
N GLY A 377 -44.14 -0.48 25.30
CA GLY A 377 -45.22 -0.68 26.27
C GLY A 377 -44.76 -0.50 27.72
N THR A 378 -43.71 0.30 27.95
CA THR A 378 -43.17 0.54 29.30
C THR A 378 -44.17 1.27 30.17
N GLU A 379 -44.40 0.77 31.39
CA GLU A 379 -45.17 1.49 32.41
C GLU A 379 -44.46 2.80 32.77
N LEU A 380 -45.15 3.92 32.56
CA LEU A 380 -44.69 5.26 32.92
C LEU A 380 -45.25 5.64 34.30
N PRO A 381 -44.51 6.43 35.11
CA PRO A 381 -45.07 7.03 36.32
C PRO A 381 -46.31 7.88 36.03
N ASP A 382 -47.29 7.89 36.93
CA ASP A 382 -48.57 8.60 36.76
C ASP A 382 -48.41 10.07 36.33
N TRP A 383 -47.48 10.79 36.97
CA TRP A 383 -47.20 12.19 36.65
C TRP A 383 -46.65 12.40 35.23
N ALA A 384 -45.91 11.43 34.68
CA ALA A 384 -45.36 11.50 33.33
C ALA A 384 -46.43 11.14 32.29
N ALA A 385 -47.33 10.21 32.61
CA ALA A 385 -48.47 9.86 31.77
C ALA A 385 -49.43 11.06 31.60
N GLU A 386 -49.75 11.77 32.68
CA GLU A 386 -50.57 13.00 32.64
C GLU A 386 -49.93 14.11 31.78
N LEU A 387 -48.60 14.18 31.75
CA LEU A 387 -47.84 15.17 30.97
C LEU A 387 -47.83 14.82 29.46
N VAL A 388 -47.77 13.53 29.11
CA VAL A 388 -47.91 13.06 27.73
C VAL A 388 -49.34 13.26 27.21
N GLU A 389 -50.36 12.97 28.03
CA GLU A 389 -51.76 13.19 27.65
C GLU A 389 -52.10 14.68 27.45
N SER A 390 -51.56 15.56 28.29
CA SER A 390 -51.76 17.02 28.14
C SER A 390 -51.03 17.61 26.93
N THR A 391 -49.81 17.15 26.62
CA THR A 391 -49.08 17.60 25.42
C THR A 391 -49.69 17.08 24.12
N ALA A 392 -50.33 15.90 24.14
CA ALA A 392 -51.12 15.40 23.01
C ALA A 392 -52.40 16.21 22.77
N ALA A 393 -52.98 16.81 23.81
CA ALA A 393 -54.18 17.65 23.74
C ALA A 393 -53.91 19.06 23.22
N ASP A 394 -52.70 19.61 23.40
CA ASP A 394 -52.35 20.99 23.04
C ASP A 394 -52.00 21.23 21.55
N GLY A 395 -51.94 20.18 20.71
CA GLY A 395 -51.92 20.31 19.24
C GLY A 395 -50.74 21.08 18.59
N THR A 396 -49.79 21.60 19.37
CA THR A 396 -48.68 22.46 18.90
C THR A 396 -47.41 21.72 18.49
N ALA A 397 -47.36 20.39 18.59
CA ALA A 397 -46.29 19.63 17.98
C ALA A 397 -46.52 19.54 16.46
N VAL A 398 -45.93 20.49 15.72
CA VAL A 398 -45.82 20.43 14.27
C VAL A 398 -45.10 19.13 13.90
N ARG A 399 -45.88 18.09 13.56
CA ARG A 399 -45.40 16.88 12.90
C ARG A 399 -44.99 17.25 11.48
N THR A 400 -43.75 17.67 11.31
CA THR A 400 -43.11 17.73 9.99
C THR A 400 -42.87 16.31 9.48
N ALA A 401 -43.32 16.05 8.25
CA ALA A 401 -43.24 14.79 7.50
C ALA A 401 -41.80 14.23 7.43
N ALA A 402 -41.51 12.93 7.49
CA ALA A 402 -42.29 11.70 7.54
C ALA A 402 -41.98 10.96 8.85
N ALA A 403 -43.00 10.52 9.60
CA ALA A 403 -42.77 10.01 10.95
C ALA A 403 -42.16 8.61 10.92
N ARG A 404 -40.87 8.51 11.27
CA ARG A 404 -40.22 7.25 11.64
C ARG A 404 -41.01 6.56 12.76
N SER A 405 -40.95 5.24 12.81
CA SER A 405 -41.59 4.49 13.89
C SER A 405 -41.00 4.90 15.26
N PRO A 406 -41.78 4.85 16.36
CA PRO A 406 -41.27 5.12 17.70
C PRO A 406 -40.05 4.25 18.05
N LEU A 407 -40.04 2.99 17.61
CA LEU A 407 -38.87 2.11 17.75
C LEU A 407 -37.71 2.59 16.88
N GLY A 408 -37.96 3.00 15.65
CA GLY A 408 -36.95 3.60 14.76
C GLY A 408 -36.26 4.84 15.35
N ASN A 409 -36.99 5.69 16.08
CA ASN A 409 -36.40 6.84 16.78
C ASN A 409 -35.41 6.41 17.88
N LEU A 410 -35.78 5.41 18.69
CA LEU A 410 -34.93 4.86 19.75
C LEU A 410 -33.71 4.15 19.16
N VAL A 411 -33.90 3.35 18.11
CA VAL A 411 -32.83 2.61 17.42
C VAL A 411 -31.87 3.56 16.73
N LEU A 412 -32.33 4.63 16.09
CA LEU A 412 -31.46 5.62 15.46
C LEU A 412 -30.56 6.31 16.49
N ARG A 413 -31.10 6.65 17.66
CA ARG A 413 -30.29 7.22 18.74
C ARG A 413 -29.26 6.23 19.25
N TYR A 414 -29.66 4.97 19.43
CA TYR A 414 -28.74 3.89 19.79
C TYR A 414 -27.63 3.73 18.73
N ALA A 415 -27.96 3.75 17.44
CA ALA A 415 -27.00 3.61 16.35
C ALA A 415 -25.97 4.76 16.29
N ARG A 416 -26.37 5.99 16.63
CA ARG A 416 -25.46 7.16 16.67
C ARG A 416 -24.33 7.04 17.68
N VAL A 417 -24.44 6.12 18.63
CA VAL A 417 -23.50 5.97 19.73
C VAL A 417 -22.74 4.64 19.71
N HIS A 418 -22.89 3.84 18.65
CA HIS A 418 -22.18 2.56 18.48
C HIS A 418 -21.46 2.53 17.13
N ALA A 419 -20.31 1.85 17.08
CA ALA A 419 -19.56 1.67 15.83
C ALA A 419 -20.26 0.71 14.87
N LEU A 420 -20.74 -0.43 15.39
CA LEU A 420 -21.52 -1.43 14.66
C LEU A 420 -22.66 -1.91 15.55
N ILE A 421 -23.83 -2.12 14.97
CA ILE A 421 -25.00 -2.65 15.68
C ILE A 421 -25.53 -3.90 14.98
N ALA A 422 -25.93 -4.89 15.78
CA ALA A 422 -26.60 -6.10 15.34
C ALA A 422 -28.07 -6.13 15.85
N PRO A 423 -28.99 -6.81 15.15
CA PRO A 423 -30.40 -6.93 15.54
C PRO A 423 -30.55 -7.55 16.93
N GLU A 424 -29.67 -8.47 17.31
CA GLU A 424 -29.64 -9.12 18.61
C GLU A 424 -29.30 -8.12 19.73
N GLN A 425 -28.36 -7.21 19.48
CA GLN A 425 -27.98 -6.17 20.44
C GLN A 425 -29.13 -5.18 20.65
N VAL A 426 -29.80 -4.77 19.58
CA VAL A 426 -30.97 -3.89 19.64
C VAL A 426 -32.12 -4.58 20.38
N ALA A 427 -32.40 -5.85 20.05
CA ALA A 427 -33.40 -6.66 20.74
C ALA A 427 -33.12 -6.77 22.24
N GLN A 428 -31.87 -7.05 22.62
CA GLN A 428 -31.46 -7.14 24.01
C GLN A 428 -31.51 -5.79 24.74
N ARG A 429 -31.14 -4.69 24.07
CA ARG A 429 -31.14 -3.35 24.67
C ARG A 429 -32.55 -2.88 24.99
N PHE A 430 -33.48 -3.07 24.05
CA PHE A 430 -34.85 -2.56 24.19
C PHE A 430 -35.86 -3.59 24.69
N GLY A 431 -35.45 -4.86 24.88
CA GLY A 431 -36.35 -5.93 25.33
C GLY A 431 -37.41 -6.31 24.29
N VAL A 432 -37.11 -6.10 23.01
CA VAL A 432 -37.98 -6.44 21.87
C VAL A 432 -37.52 -7.74 21.21
N GLY A 433 -38.35 -8.32 20.34
CA GLY A 433 -37.92 -9.46 19.52
C GLY A 433 -36.90 -9.06 18.45
N VAL A 434 -36.08 -10.01 18.00
CA VAL A 434 -35.11 -9.81 16.91
C VAL A 434 -35.79 -9.37 15.61
N SER A 435 -37.00 -9.86 15.33
CA SER A 435 -37.76 -9.49 14.13
C SER A 435 -38.20 -8.01 14.13
N PRO A 436 -38.84 -7.48 15.19
CA PRO A 436 -39.09 -6.04 15.31
C PRO A 436 -37.82 -5.17 15.26
N ALA A 437 -36.72 -5.63 15.86
CA ALA A 437 -35.44 -4.92 15.82
C ALA A 437 -34.89 -4.85 14.38
N GLY A 438 -34.89 -5.98 13.65
CA GLY A 438 -34.50 -6.03 12.25
C GLY A 438 -35.38 -5.14 11.36
N ALA A 439 -36.70 -5.13 11.58
CA ALA A 439 -37.61 -4.27 10.83
C ALA A 439 -37.32 -2.76 11.04
N ALA A 440 -37.00 -2.36 12.27
CA ALA A 440 -36.62 -0.98 12.58
C ALA A 440 -35.27 -0.60 11.95
N LEU A 441 -34.31 -1.53 11.88
CA LEU A 441 -33.04 -1.31 11.17
C LEU A 441 -33.26 -1.16 9.66
N SER A 442 -34.09 -2.02 9.05
CA SER A 442 -34.45 -1.93 7.63
C SER A 442 -35.15 -0.62 7.29
N GLU A 443 -36.10 -0.17 8.13
CA GLU A 443 -36.75 1.15 7.98
C GLU A 443 -35.74 2.29 7.92
N LEU A 444 -34.72 2.26 8.80
CA LEU A 444 -33.69 3.29 8.86
C LEU A 444 -32.68 3.21 7.70
N VAL A 445 -32.48 2.03 7.10
CA VAL A 445 -31.71 1.87 5.86
C VAL A 445 -32.47 2.46 4.68
N GLU A 446 -33.79 2.23 4.59
CA GLU A 446 -34.65 2.80 3.52
C GLU A 446 -34.69 4.33 3.58
N ASP A 447 -34.68 4.92 4.77
CA ASP A 447 -34.59 6.37 5.01
C ASP A 447 -33.16 6.93 4.87
N GLY A 448 -32.16 6.08 4.61
CA GLY A 448 -30.76 6.48 4.43
C GLY A 448 -30.05 6.94 5.72
N SER A 449 -30.65 6.70 6.88
CA SER A 449 -30.06 7.01 8.19
C SER A 449 -29.03 5.95 8.62
N LEU A 450 -29.24 4.69 8.24
CA LEU A 450 -28.29 3.58 8.46
C LEU A 450 -27.74 3.05 7.14
N VAL A 451 -26.56 2.46 7.22
CA VAL A 451 -25.92 1.70 6.15
C VAL A 451 -25.82 0.24 6.62
N ASP A 452 -26.24 -0.67 5.75
CA ASP A 452 -26.09 -2.12 5.94
C ASP A 452 -24.71 -2.55 5.42
N LEU A 453 -23.91 -3.17 6.29
CA LEU A 453 -22.59 -3.72 5.97
C LEU A 453 -22.60 -5.25 5.91
N GLY A 454 -23.75 -5.86 5.65
CA GLY A 454 -23.90 -7.31 5.52
C GLY A 454 -23.63 -8.03 6.85
N GLU A 455 -22.72 -9.01 6.84
CA GLU A 455 -22.40 -9.81 8.03
C GLU A 455 -21.77 -8.98 9.17
N ALA A 456 -21.17 -7.83 8.87
CA ALA A 456 -20.59 -6.95 9.89
C ALA A 456 -21.65 -6.19 10.70
N GLY A 457 -22.88 -6.10 10.21
CA GLY A 457 -23.99 -5.41 10.85
C GLY A 457 -24.30 -4.04 10.27
N TRP A 458 -25.00 -3.21 11.04
CA TRP A 458 -25.50 -1.90 10.62
C TRP A 458 -24.72 -0.78 11.29
N VAL A 459 -24.66 0.38 10.65
CA VAL A 459 -23.98 1.56 11.17
C VAL A 459 -24.71 2.84 10.77
N GLU A 460 -24.66 3.86 11.61
CA GLU A 460 -25.16 5.19 11.26
C GLU A 460 -24.23 5.90 10.26
N ALA A 461 -24.82 6.55 9.26
CA ALA A 461 -24.08 7.11 8.12
C ALA A 461 -23.00 8.14 8.55
N GLY A 462 -23.29 8.97 9.56
CA GLY A 462 -22.34 9.90 10.16
C GLY A 462 -21.21 9.20 10.95
N VAL A 463 -21.52 8.16 11.71
CA VAL A 463 -20.54 7.33 12.43
C VAL A 463 -19.63 6.60 11.44
N LEU A 464 -20.17 5.98 10.40
CA LEU A 464 -19.39 5.34 9.32
C LEU A 464 -18.43 6.34 8.66
N SER A 465 -18.93 7.55 8.35
CA SER A 465 -18.11 8.62 7.77
C SER A 465 -16.96 9.03 8.71
N ARG A 466 -17.21 9.10 10.01
CA ARG A 466 -16.19 9.41 11.03
C ARG A 466 -15.13 8.32 11.10
N MET A 467 -15.54 7.05 11.19
CA MET A 467 -14.63 5.90 11.24
C MET A 467 -13.77 5.84 9.98
N ARG A 468 -14.38 5.92 8.80
CA ARG A 468 -13.69 5.94 7.50
C ARG A 468 -12.62 7.03 7.43
N ASN A 469 -12.95 8.26 7.82
CA ASN A 469 -12.02 9.39 7.78
C ASN A 469 -10.83 9.20 8.72
N ARG A 470 -11.05 8.65 9.92
CA ARG A 470 -9.97 8.37 10.88
C ARG A 470 -9.11 7.18 10.45
N SER A 471 -9.72 6.10 9.94
CA SER A 471 -9.00 4.96 9.38
C SER A 471 -8.17 5.37 8.15
N LEU A 472 -8.69 6.26 7.31
CA LEU A 472 -7.94 6.85 6.19
C LEU A 472 -6.78 7.72 6.68
N ALA A 473 -6.99 8.56 7.69
CA ALA A 473 -5.92 9.38 8.27
C ALA A 473 -4.80 8.52 8.87
N ARG A 474 -5.15 7.46 9.59
CA ARG A 474 -4.20 6.48 10.14
C ARG A 474 -3.45 5.74 9.04
N ALA A 475 -4.14 5.29 8.00
CA ALA A 475 -3.52 4.65 6.84
C ALA A 475 -2.55 5.60 6.11
N ARG A 476 -2.91 6.88 5.93
CA ARG A 476 -2.02 7.91 5.38
C ARG A 476 -0.79 8.17 6.25
N ALA A 477 -0.97 8.20 7.57
CA ALA A 477 0.14 8.37 8.50
C ALA A 477 1.14 7.21 8.43
N ALA A 478 0.66 5.98 8.22
CA ALA A 478 1.50 4.80 8.05
C ALA A 478 2.34 4.82 6.75
N ILE A 479 1.90 5.57 5.73
CA ILE A 479 2.60 5.72 4.43
C ILE A 479 3.49 6.97 4.43
N ALA A 480 3.42 7.81 5.48
CA ALA A 480 4.16 9.05 5.53
C ALA A 480 5.68 8.80 5.44
N PRO A 481 6.43 9.56 4.62
CA PRO A 481 7.88 9.42 4.54
C PRO A 481 8.53 9.59 5.90
N VAL A 482 9.34 8.60 6.29
CA VAL A 482 10.11 8.67 7.53
C VAL A 482 11.29 9.62 7.38
N ALA A 483 11.74 10.20 8.50
CA ALA A 483 12.93 11.05 8.51
C ALA A 483 14.16 10.26 8.02
N PRO A 484 15.13 10.88 7.30
CA PRO A 484 16.31 10.19 6.77
C PRO A 484 17.11 9.38 7.81
N ARG A 485 17.13 9.85 9.07
CA ARG A 485 17.75 9.13 10.20
C ARG A 485 17.17 7.74 10.45
N VAL A 486 15.90 7.52 10.14
CA VAL A 486 15.22 6.22 10.30
C VAL A 486 15.74 5.24 9.25
N LEU A 487 15.88 5.69 8.00
CA LEU A 487 16.51 4.89 6.94
C LEU A 487 17.96 4.56 7.29
N GLN A 488 18.72 5.53 7.79
CA GLN A 488 20.11 5.29 8.23
C GLN A 488 20.18 4.22 9.32
N ARG A 489 19.35 4.31 10.35
CA ARG A 489 19.28 3.30 11.42
C ARG A 489 18.88 1.93 10.86
N LEU A 490 17.86 1.88 10.00
CA LEU A 490 17.40 0.63 9.37
C LEU A 490 18.50 -0.02 8.54
N VAL A 491 19.23 0.76 7.72
CA VAL A 491 20.34 0.25 6.92
C VAL A 491 21.46 -0.28 7.80
N LEU A 492 21.80 0.42 8.89
CA LEU A 492 22.81 -0.04 9.85
C LEU A 492 22.37 -1.32 10.56
N GLU A 493 21.12 -1.39 11.00
CA GLU A 493 20.53 -2.57 11.64
C GLU A 493 20.53 -3.78 10.69
N ARG A 494 20.08 -3.58 9.44
CA ARG A 494 20.10 -4.64 8.40
C ARG A 494 21.51 -5.04 7.99
N ALA A 495 22.47 -4.12 8.09
CA ALA A 495 23.88 -4.40 7.87
C ALA A 495 24.56 -5.06 9.09
N GLY A 496 23.82 -5.36 10.17
CA GLY A 496 24.34 -5.98 11.40
C GLY A 496 25.13 -5.05 12.31
N MET A 497 25.08 -3.72 12.09
CA MET A 497 25.82 -2.70 12.83
C MET A 497 25.04 -2.14 14.03
N GLY A 498 24.35 -3.02 14.76
CA GLY A 498 23.49 -2.69 15.91
C GLY A 498 24.03 -3.28 17.22
N GLU A 499 23.22 -4.07 17.92
CA GLU A 499 23.68 -4.87 19.05
C GLU A 499 24.51 -6.05 18.50
N ALA A 500 25.81 -6.05 18.77
CA ALA A 500 26.69 -7.13 18.37
C ALA A 500 26.33 -8.41 19.14
N GLY A 501 25.88 -9.44 18.42
CA GLY A 501 25.74 -10.78 18.97
C GLY A 501 27.10 -11.43 19.23
N SER A 502 27.08 -12.64 19.78
CA SER A 502 28.29 -13.42 20.05
C SER A 502 28.18 -14.85 19.51
N GLY A 503 29.34 -15.48 19.29
CA GLY A 503 29.43 -16.87 18.83
C GLY A 503 29.34 -17.08 17.32
N VAL A 504 29.44 -18.35 16.94
CA VAL A 504 29.56 -18.81 15.54
C VAL A 504 28.28 -18.59 14.74
N ASP A 505 27.10 -18.76 15.34
CA ASP A 505 25.82 -18.53 14.68
C ASP A 505 25.65 -17.06 14.27
N THR A 506 26.03 -16.12 15.14
CA THR A 506 26.03 -14.68 14.82
C THR A 506 26.99 -14.37 13.66
N LEU A 507 28.14 -15.06 13.60
CA LEU A 507 29.08 -14.93 12.49
C LEU A 507 28.48 -15.41 11.17
N ALA A 508 27.77 -16.55 11.18
CA ALA A 508 27.07 -17.05 10.01
C ALA A 508 25.99 -16.07 9.52
N GLU A 509 25.19 -15.51 10.43
CA GLU A 509 24.18 -14.48 10.11
C GLU A 509 24.83 -13.21 9.52
N ALA A 510 25.94 -12.75 10.10
CA ALA A 510 26.68 -11.59 9.63
C ALA A 510 27.25 -11.81 8.22
N LEU A 511 27.76 -13.01 7.93
CA LEU A 511 28.28 -13.38 6.61
C LEU A 511 27.15 -13.52 5.58
N ALA A 512 26.01 -14.09 5.96
CA ALA A 512 24.82 -14.15 5.11
C ALA A 512 24.28 -12.76 4.77
N GLY A 513 24.26 -11.83 5.73
CA GLY A 513 23.86 -10.44 5.49
C GLY A 513 24.80 -9.65 4.59
N LEU A 514 26.06 -10.10 4.45
CA LEU A 514 27.09 -9.52 3.57
C LEU A 514 27.42 -10.40 2.38
N GLU A 515 26.54 -11.33 2.04
CA GLU A 515 26.76 -12.26 0.95
C GLU A 515 27.07 -11.52 -0.36
N GLY A 516 28.14 -11.95 -1.06
CA GLY A 516 28.51 -11.40 -2.36
C GLY A 516 29.07 -9.97 -2.32
N VAL A 517 29.31 -9.41 -1.14
CA VAL A 517 30.02 -8.13 -0.99
C VAL A 517 31.51 -8.36 -1.14
N TRP A 518 32.12 -7.74 -2.14
CA TRP A 518 33.56 -7.80 -2.38
C TRP A 518 34.29 -6.74 -1.57
N LEU A 519 35.17 -7.15 -0.67
CA LEU A 519 35.98 -6.26 0.16
C LEU A 519 37.44 -6.68 0.18
N PRO A 520 38.38 -5.75 0.37
CA PRO A 520 39.79 -6.08 0.61
C PRO A 520 39.93 -7.16 1.69
N ALA A 521 40.74 -8.18 1.39
CA ALA A 521 40.88 -9.38 2.24
C ALA A 521 41.17 -9.04 3.71
N GLY A 522 42.05 -8.06 3.96
CA GLY A 522 42.42 -7.62 5.30
C GLY A 522 41.31 -6.92 6.09
N LEU A 523 40.28 -6.36 5.43
CA LEU A 523 39.19 -5.65 6.12
C LEU A 523 38.18 -6.58 6.78
N TRP A 524 38.04 -7.81 6.28
CA TRP A 524 37.10 -8.79 6.81
C TRP A 524 37.36 -9.08 8.29
N GLU A 525 38.55 -9.53 8.64
CA GLU A 525 38.89 -9.91 10.02
C GLU A 525 39.34 -8.72 10.89
N SER A 526 39.69 -7.57 10.31
CA SER A 526 40.15 -6.40 11.08
C SER A 526 39.04 -5.42 11.44
N VAL A 527 38.01 -5.28 10.60
CA VAL A 527 36.96 -4.25 10.75
C VAL A 527 35.56 -4.85 10.61
N VAL A 528 35.30 -5.62 9.55
CA VAL A 528 33.94 -5.98 9.14
C VAL A 528 33.29 -6.99 10.09
N LEU A 529 34.00 -8.08 10.41
CA LEU A 529 33.51 -9.14 11.30
C LEU A 529 33.56 -8.73 12.79
N PRO A 530 34.64 -8.10 13.29
CA PRO A 530 34.67 -7.62 14.68
C PRO A 530 33.63 -6.54 15.00
N ALA A 531 33.19 -5.75 14.00
CA ALA A 531 32.13 -4.77 14.20
C ALA A 531 30.73 -5.40 14.36
N ARG A 532 30.56 -6.68 13.98
CA ARG A 532 29.27 -7.39 13.96
C ARG A 532 29.20 -8.51 14.99
N VAL A 533 30.33 -9.10 15.34
CA VAL A 533 30.45 -10.23 16.28
C VAL A 533 31.39 -9.83 17.40
N ALA A 534 30.86 -9.67 18.62
CA ALA A 534 31.58 -9.08 19.75
C ALA A 534 32.82 -9.89 20.18
N ASP A 535 32.76 -11.22 20.07
CA ASP A 535 33.81 -12.16 20.47
C ASP A 535 34.48 -12.84 19.27
N TYR A 536 34.48 -12.18 18.10
CA TYR A 536 35.06 -12.71 16.86
C TYR A 536 36.47 -13.27 17.08
N ARG A 537 36.68 -14.52 16.66
CA ARG A 537 38.01 -15.14 16.57
C ARG A 537 38.18 -15.76 15.19
N PRO A 538 39.38 -15.69 14.60
CA PRO A 538 39.68 -16.30 13.30
C PRO A 538 39.30 -17.80 13.21
N ALA A 539 39.38 -18.53 14.32
CA ALA A 539 38.98 -19.93 14.40
C ALA A 539 37.49 -20.18 14.13
N MET A 540 36.61 -19.21 14.43
CA MET A 540 35.17 -19.32 14.17
C MET A 540 34.88 -19.30 12.67
N LEU A 541 35.60 -18.46 11.92
CA LEU A 541 35.48 -18.42 10.46
C LEU A 541 36.01 -19.71 9.83
N ASP A 542 37.12 -20.23 10.34
CA ASP A 542 37.66 -21.51 9.87
C ASP A 542 36.71 -22.68 10.17
N GLU A 543 35.98 -22.62 11.29
CA GLU A 543 34.95 -23.61 11.64
C GLU A 543 33.81 -23.62 10.60
N LEU A 544 33.27 -22.45 10.23
CA LEU A 544 32.21 -22.32 9.22
C LEU A 544 32.66 -22.76 7.81
N ILE A 545 33.91 -22.48 7.46
CA ILE A 545 34.49 -22.91 6.17
C ILE A 545 34.75 -24.42 6.18
N ALA A 546 35.23 -24.97 7.30
CA ALA A 546 35.54 -26.40 7.42
C ALA A 546 34.27 -27.28 7.51
N SER A 547 33.20 -26.78 8.14
CA SER A 547 31.88 -27.43 8.15
C SER A 547 31.20 -27.36 6.78
N GLY A 548 31.64 -26.44 5.92
CA GLY A 548 31.07 -26.23 4.59
C GLY A 548 29.78 -25.41 4.63
N GLU A 549 29.53 -24.67 5.70
CA GLU A 549 28.40 -23.74 5.82
C GLU A 549 28.65 -22.44 5.06
N VAL A 550 29.92 -22.03 4.95
CA VAL A 550 30.33 -20.82 4.22
C VAL A 550 31.42 -21.16 3.21
N VAL A 551 31.26 -20.65 1.99
CA VAL A 551 32.29 -20.63 0.95
C VAL A 551 32.78 -19.21 0.73
N TRP A 552 34.00 -19.08 0.20
CA TRP A 552 34.58 -17.77 -0.12
C TRP A 552 35.26 -17.80 -1.48
N GLN A 553 35.31 -16.64 -2.12
CA GLN A 553 36.02 -16.43 -3.37
C GLN A 553 36.97 -15.25 -3.22
N ALA A 554 38.09 -15.32 -3.93
CA ALA A 554 38.98 -14.19 -4.13
C ALA A 554 38.93 -13.74 -5.60
N ARG A 555 39.22 -12.45 -5.82
CA ARG A 555 39.53 -11.90 -7.13
C ARG A 555 40.74 -10.97 -7.05
N PRO A 556 41.56 -10.87 -8.11
CA PRO A 556 42.69 -9.96 -8.14
C PRO A 556 42.21 -8.50 -8.05
N HIS A 557 43.04 -7.63 -7.45
CA HIS A 557 42.75 -6.20 -7.40
C HIS A 557 43.01 -5.61 -8.79
N GLU A 558 41.98 -5.11 -9.49
CA GLU A 558 42.22 -4.26 -10.65
C GLU A 558 42.74 -2.91 -10.14
N GLU A 559 44.04 -2.65 -10.30
CA GLU A 559 44.55 -1.28 -10.20
C GLU A 559 43.79 -0.43 -11.23
N SER A 560 43.01 0.52 -10.72
CA SER A 560 42.28 1.49 -11.53
C SER A 560 43.24 2.20 -12.48
N ALA A 561 43.16 1.88 -13.77
CA ALA A 561 43.75 2.65 -14.85
C ALA A 561 43.00 3.99 -14.99
N SER A 562 43.23 4.92 -14.08
CA SER A 562 42.84 6.32 -14.23
C SER A 562 43.94 7.23 -13.70
N SER A 563 44.99 7.39 -14.50
CA SER A 563 45.97 8.47 -14.38
C SER A 563 46.58 8.78 -15.75
N GLN A 564 45.87 9.64 -16.49
CA GLN A 564 46.46 10.74 -17.27
C GLN A 564 47.46 10.38 -18.39
N LYS A 565 46.95 10.10 -19.61
CA LYS A 565 47.69 10.37 -20.86
C LYS A 565 47.08 11.57 -21.58
N GLY A 566 47.72 12.73 -21.41
CA GLY A 566 47.59 13.85 -22.33
C GLY A 566 48.33 13.57 -23.64
N SER A 567 47.65 13.88 -24.74
CA SER A 567 48.15 14.31 -26.06
C SER A 567 49.41 13.68 -26.66
N GLY A 568 49.27 13.14 -27.88
CA GLY A 568 50.36 13.09 -28.85
C GLY A 568 50.29 11.95 -29.87
N GLN A 569 49.83 12.29 -31.07
CA GLN A 569 50.01 11.62 -32.38
C GLN A 569 51.15 10.58 -32.49
N THR A 570 50.91 9.42 -33.10
CA THR A 570 51.13 9.11 -34.54
C THR A 570 50.95 7.62 -34.83
N ALA A 571 50.27 7.33 -35.94
CA ALA A 571 50.35 6.19 -36.87
C ALA A 571 51.02 4.85 -36.48
N GLY A 572 50.28 3.77 -36.75
CA GLY A 572 50.75 2.66 -37.61
C GLY A 572 51.38 1.45 -36.92
N GLY A 573 50.83 0.27 -37.23
CA GLY A 573 51.63 -0.96 -37.32
C GLY A 573 51.48 -1.98 -36.20
N GLU A 574 50.86 -3.10 -36.57
CA GLU A 574 51.30 -4.47 -36.29
C GLU A 574 51.12 -5.10 -34.90
N TRP A 575 50.65 -6.36 -34.99
CA TRP A 575 50.57 -7.35 -33.94
C TRP A 575 51.89 -7.49 -33.17
N GLY A 576 51.80 -7.53 -31.84
CA GLY A 576 52.92 -7.81 -30.95
C GLY A 576 52.47 -8.60 -29.73
N SER A 577 52.70 -9.91 -29.80
CA SER A 577 53.00 -10.86 -28.73
C SER A 577 52.26 -10.75 -27.39
N THR A 578 51.50 -11.82 -27.11
CA THR A 578 51.34 -12.40 -25.78
C THR A 578 52.68 -12.42 -25.04
N ALA A 579 52.89 -11.46 -24.14
CA ALA A 579 53.95 -11.55 -23.15
C ALA A 579 53.57 -12.66 -22.17
N SER A 580 54.36 -13.72 -22.15
CA SER A 580 54.33 -14.77 -21.14
C SER A 580 54.50 -14.15 -19.76
N ALA A 581 53.49 -14.26 -18.90
CA ALA A 581 53.66 -14.04 -17.47
C ALA A 581 54.72 -15.05 -16.96
N GLY A 582 55.78 -14.54 -16.34
CA GLY A 582 56.84 -15.35 -15.75
C GLY A 582 56.34 -16.14 -14.55
N VAL A 583 57.01 -17.25 -14.25
CA VAL A 583 56.66 -18.30 -13.27
C VAL A 583 56.74 -17.84 -11.79
N ASP A 584 56.89 -16.54 -11.51
CA ASP A 584 57.15 -15.99 -10.17
C ASP A 584 56.15 -14.95 -9.63
N ASP A 585 55.08 -14.59 -10.36
CA ASP A 585 54.08 -13.65 -9.84
C ASP A 585 53.06 -14.34 -8.91
N VAL A 586 53.30 -14.24 -7.60
CA VAL A 586 52.27 -14.52 -6.57
C VAL A 586 51.19 -13.44 -6.72
N VAL A 587 50.03 -13.82 -7.24
CA VAL A 587 48.86 -12.95 -7.42
C VAL A 587 48.55 -12.22 -6.11
N ALA A 588 48.67 -10.89 -6.10
CA ALA A 588 48.25 -10.06 -4.99
C ALA A 588 46.74 -10.26 -4.76
N LEU A 589 46.37 -10.82 -3.60
CA LEU A 589 44.98 -10.99 -3.19
C LEU A 589 44.30 -9.62 -3.11
N GLY A 590 43.31 -9.38 -3.98
CA GLY A 590 42.64 -8.09 -4.06
C GLY A 590 41.43 -8.00 -3.15
N GLU A 591 40.36 -8.69 -3.53
CA GLU A 591 39.08 -8.63 -2.84
C GLU A 591 38.51 -10.02 -2.61
N ILE A 592 37.81 -10.19 -1.49
CA ILE A 592 37.19 -11.43 -1.05
C ILE A 592 35.70 -11.19 -0.81
N ALA A 593 34.89 -12.17 -1.20
CA ALA A 593 33.48 -12.26 -0.85
C ALA A 593 33.17 -13.63 -0.23
N PHE A 594 32.25 -13.66 0.73
CA PHE A 594 31.75 -14.86 1.38
C PHE A 594 30.31 -15.15 0.92
N PHE A 595 29.93 -16.42 0.91
CA PHE A 595 28.63 -16.91 0.49
C PHE A 595 28.20 -18.09 1.38
N PRO A 596 26.99 -18.08 1.94
CA PRO A 596 26.38 -19.29 2.51
C PRO A 596 26.24 -20.38 1.44
N THR A 597 26.55 -21.62 1.78
CA THR A 597 26.56 -22.72 0.80
C THR A 597 25.18 -23.04 0.22
N ASP A 598 24.11 -22.72 0.93
CA ASP A 598 22.72 -22.88 0.49
C ASP A 598 22.19 -21.70 -0.34
N SER A 599 22.98 -20.65 -0.53
CA SER A 599 22.54 -19.47 -1.27
C SER A 599 22.55 -19.66 -2.79
N ALA A 600 21.60 -19.00 -3.45
CA ALA A 600 21.51 -18.95 -4.91
C ALA A 600 22.62 -18.10 -5.56
N LEU A 601 23.33 -17.28 -4.79
CA LEU A 601 24.49 -16.50 -5.26
C LEU A 601 25.82 -17.23 -5.03
N ALA A 602 25.80 -18.32 -4.26
CA ALA A 602 26.99 -19.12 -4.04
C ALA A 602 27.53 -19.69 -5.36
N PRO A 603 28.86 -19.71 -5.54
CA PRO A 603 29.46 -20.26 -6.74
C PRO A 603 29.23 -21.76 -6.85
N VAL A 604 29.11 -22.25 -8.09
CA VAL A 604 29.03 -23.70 -8.36
C VAL A 604 30.43 -24.29 -8.17
N VAL A 605 30.73 -24.74 -6.94
CA VAL A 605 32.02 -25.35 -6.61
C VAL A 605 32.12 -26.74 -7.24
N GLY A 606 33.23 -27.05 -7.91
CA GLY A 606 33.62 -28.42 -8.27
C GLY A 606 34.03 -29.25 -7.05
N GLU A 607 34.54 -30.48 -7.22
CA GLU A 607 34.98 -31.33 -6.09
C GLU A 607 35.89 -30.57 -5.11
N ALA A 608 35.48 -30.49 -3.84
CA ALA A 608 36.22 -29.82 -2.78
C ALA A 608 37.62 -30.43 -2.60
N LEU A 609 38.66 -29.64 -2.79
CA LEU A 609 40.05 -30.10 -2.77
C LEU A 609 40.46 -30.59 -1.37
N MET A 610 40.92 -31.84 -1.30
CA MET A 610 41.33 -32.52 -0.07
C MET A 610 42.65 -31.96 0.49
N ARG A 611 42.75 -32.03 1.82
CA ARG A 611 43.64 -31.32 2.75
C ARG A 611 45.16 -31.59 2.62
N ALA A 612 45.65 -32.32 1.62
CA ALA A 612 46.93 -33.02 1.76
C ALA A 612 48.20 -32.29 1.27
N GLU A 613 48.12 -31.22 0.45
CA GLU A 613 49.34 -30.70 -0.22
C GLU A 613 49.51 -29.17 -0.19
N PHE A 614 48.81 -28.44 0.68
CA PHE A 614 48.87 -26.97 0.69
C PHE A 614 49.93 -26.39 1.64
N GLN A 615 51.09 -26.02 1.10
CA GLN A 615 52.01 -25.04 1.69
C GLN A 615 52.33 -23.97 0.64
N ILE A 616 52.00 -22.70 0.94
CA ILE A 616 52.46 -21.55 0.14
C ILE A 616 54.00 -21.57 0.16
N PRO A 617 54.69 -21.59 -1.00
CA PRO A 617 56.14 -21.48 -1.01
C PRO A 617 56.56 -20.13 -0.42
N ARG A 618 57.30 -20.13 0.70
CA ARG A 618 57.99 -18.92 1.19
C ARG A 618 59.20 -18.66 0.30
N ASN A 619 59.36 -17.41 -0.13
CA ASN A 619 60.62 -16.93 -0.71
C ASN A 619 61.69 -16.92 0.38
N SER A 620 62.42 -18.01 0.56
CA SER A 620 63.68 -18.01 1.30
C SER A 620 64.78 -18.54 0.38
N GLY A 621 65.57 -17.62 -0.16
CA GLY A 621 66.84 -17.95 -0.79
C GLY A 621 67.79 -18.50 0.26
N ALA A 622 67.96 -19.82 0.29
CA ALA A 622 69.06 -20.50 0.95
C ALA A 622 69.31 -21.82 0.21
N GLU A 623 70.42 -21.88 -0.52
CA GLU A 623 70.99 -23.13 -1.02
C GLU A 623 71.34 -24.02 0.18
N GLU A 624 70.83 -25.24 0.22
CA GLU A 624 71.54 -26.34 0.88
C GLU A 624 71.13 -27.69 0.27
N ASN A 625 72.15 -28.53 0.09
CA ASN A 625 72.19 -29.72 -0.74
C ASN A 625 71.42 -30.91 -0.17
N GLY A 626 70.90 -31.78 -1.05
CA GLY A 626 70.75 -33.21 -0.76
C GLY A 626 69.40 -33.85 -1.08
N GLU A 627 69.38 -34.63 -2.17
CA GLU A 627 68.55 -35.82 -2.44
C GLU A 627 67.16 -35.96 -1.77
N SER A 628 66.09 -35.75 -2.54
CA SER A 628 65.21 -36.83 -3.02
C SER A 628 63.99 -36.26 -3.76
N ALA A 629 63.72 -36.79 -4.95
CA ALA A 629 62.63 -36.42 -5.82
C ALA A 629 61.27 -36.85 -5.24
N THR A 630 60.51 -35.91 -4.69
CA THR A 630 59.02 -35.88 -4.63
C THR A 630 58.45 -34.47 -4.32
N GLY A 631 59.26 -33.40 -4.34
CA GLY A 631 58.85 -32.06 -3.85
C GLY A 631 58.55 -30.99 -4.90
N GLU A 632 58.82 -31.23 -6.19
CA GLU A 632 58.51 -30.28 -7.27
C GLU A 632 57.06 -30.43 -7.77
N ASP A 633 56.59 -31.66 -8.01
CA ASP A 633 55.19 -31.93 -8.44
C ASP A 633 54.15 -31.44 -7.42
N THR A 634 54.46 -31.49 -6.12
CA THR A 634 53.59 -31.01 -5.03
C THR A 634 53.49 -29.50 -4.99
N LYS A 635 54.57 -28.78 -5.32
CA LYS A 635 54.60 -27.31 -5.32
C LYS A 635 53.85 -26.73 -6.51
N ASP A 636 53.99 -27.33 -7.69
CA ASP A 636 53.28 -26.89 -8.89
C ASP A 636 51.77 -27.20 -8.80
N ASN A 637 51.39 -28.34 -8.21
CA ASN A 637 49.99 -28.61 -7.86
C ASN A 637 49.45 -27.59 -6.85
N ALA A 638 50.19 -27.27 -5.77
CA ALA A 638 49.73 -26.28 -4.78
C ALA A 638 49.55 -24.87 -5.37
N LYS A 639 50.43 -24.46 -6.31
CA LYS A 639 50.31 -23.18 -7.03
C LYS A 639 49.08 -23.16 -7.96
N GLU A 640 48.84 -24.23 -8.70
CA GLU A 640 47.69 -24.32 -9.60
C GLU A 640 46.36 -24.37 -8.83
N LEU A 641 46.33 -25.06 -7.70
CA LEU A 641 45.17 -25.08 -6.81
C LEU A 641 44.93 -23.71 -6.15
N TRP A 642 45.99 -22.98 -5.80
CA TRP A 642 45.87 -21.61 -5.30
C TRP A 642 45.36 -20.66 -6.38
N ARG A 643 45.81 -20.83 -7.62
CA ARG A 643 45.29 -20.09 -8.78
C ARG A 643 43.80 -20.35 -8.98
N LEU A 644 43.34 -21.60 -8.88
CA LEU A 644 41.92 -21.94 -8.98
C LEU A 644 41.09 -21.33 -7.83
N VAL A 645 41.64 -21.20 -6.63
CA VAL A 645 40.99 -20.49 -5.51
C VAL A 645 40.93 -18.97 -5.76
N CYS A 646 42.00 -18.38 -6.30
CA CYS A 646 42.07 -16.96 -6.67
C CYS A 646 41.24 -16.61 -7.92
N GLU A 647 40.95 -17.58 -8.79
CA GLU A 647 40.07 -17.45 -9.96
C GLU A 647 38.61 -17.81 -9.62
N GLY A 648 38.31 -18.18 -8.37
CA GLY A 648 36.96 -18.52 -7.89
C GLY A 648 36.43 -19.88 -8.38
N ALA A 649 37.29 -20.71 -9.00
CA ALA A 649 36.97 -22.04 -9.50
C ALA A 649 37.05 -23.14 -8.42
N ALA A 650 37.63 -22.85 -7.26
CA ALA A 650 37.69 -23.72 -6.09
C ALA A 650 37.59 -22.91 -4.78
N THR A 651 37.20 -23.57 -3.69
CA THR A 651 37.08 -22.95 -2.35
C THR A 651 38.02 -23.64 -1.36
N GLY A 652 38.86 -22.89 -0.65
CA GLY A 652 39.75 -23.44 0.37
C GLY A 652 39.01 -23.87 1.64
N ARG A 653 39.50 -24.91 2.34
CA ARG A 653 38.93 -25.42 3.61
C ARG A 653 39.25 -24.58 4.86
N SER A 654 39.97 -23.47 4.72
CA SER A 654 40.23 -22.49 5.78
C SER A 654 40.60 -21.14 5.18
N PHE A 655 40.55 -20.09 6.00
CA PHE A 655 40.97 -18.74 5.62
C PHE A 655 42.47 -18.47 5.90
N GLU A 656 43.14 -19.41 6.58
CA GLU A 656 44.56 -19.37 6.95
C GLU A 656 45.55 -18.99 5.83
N PRO A 657 45.42 -19.50 4.59
CA PRO A 657 46.33 -19.11 3.50
C PRO A 657 46.25 -17.62 3.15
N VAL A 658 45.05 -17.04 3.20
CA VAL A 658 44.82 -15.60 2.99
C VAL A 658 45.46 -14.80 4.11
N ARG A 659 45.30 -15.22 5.37
CA ARG A 659 45.92 -14.52 6.52
C ARG A 659 47.43 -14.41 6.39
N ARG A 660 48.11 -15.51 6.03
CA ARG A 660 49.57 -15.53 5.84
C ARG A 660 50.06 -14.63 4.72
N SER A 661 49.24 -14.40 3.70
CA SER A 661 49.58 -13.48 2.60
C SER A 661 49.49 -12.01 2.98
N LEU A 662 48.78 -11.69 4.07
CA LEU A 662 48.57 -10.33 4.57
C LEU A 662 49.58 -9.94 5.68
N GLU A 663 50.35 -10.90 6.20
CA GLU A 663 51.41 -10.62 7.17
C GLU A 663 52.60 -9.94 6.48
N PRO A 664 53.11 -8.79 6.99
CA PRO A 664 54.30 -8.16 6.44
C PRO A 664 55.53 -9.08 6.66
N VAL A 665 56.33 -9.26 5.60
CA VAL A 665 57.56 -10.07 5.59
C VAL A 665 58.64 -9.50 6.52
#